data_AF-A0A939QHR6-F1
#
_entry.id   AF-A0A939QHR6-F1
#
_cell.length_a   1.000
_cell.length_b   1.000
_cell.length_c   1.000
_cell.angle_alpha   90.00
_cell.angle_beta   90.00
_cell.angle_gamma   90.00
#
_symmetry.space_group_name_H-M   'P 1'
#
loop_
_entity.id
_entity.type
_entity.pdbx_description
1 polymer ?
#
loop_
_entity_poly.entity_id
_entity_poly.type
_entity_poly.pdbx_seq_one_letter_code
_entity_poly.pdbx_strand_id
1 'polypeptide(L)'
;MSRRGRRSDGARLRARAASALLAAALVVGLSACVPEPEPGEARRDPAPSFADARTTQVDGDGESWTTGDVAIDVPAGAVTVKVAGIAVGAEIGVADSGIARETFGTPVRIETTSALHDPATVTWDVGGLDPGLAEAAVLVAWDDDARVWRPLDTPLTVADGTLSAQLDASGVVTWATGALSTPAATPDPASPACDGPSLPGWVAVFGDPDRSRDDAALPSCPENPQGDELTVHTASASPVTRALEAQEGAGWQWATRHGAAGRFWALAASLIDDERTVLLPPSATVDVGFRAPSDPAVPLRAVARVDARTATVDLLAAFARQVSLGEVADASVDALLTTLYECGASQTGALTDPAAAGAVAAALTACDLGPVAHALAGTIRDSDDDAAVQGARAAATAARLAAQGRFDDIASSHAEALAAAAALPQGGASFTVLARRDAPALGSWTPTCTDPAADSMALFGVLAVQPPFVGVPRDIAADPQWRDAVVTALAPLARCTPAQQAAFAMQVPGEWNDPDAAGVVVEELAGLGLSLLTCDELFAAAAPLAAGFSPASGVTAGTGQLACAWGADRGKDVADESQRALVQVWVSREAGDAAAVATRRGELEKLPDNGLQQSATITAADGYLLGSYMPTGLELEARVPGYRVVITTTSATEPAQWRMHEGIAAAEAVVAAVAG
;
A
#
# COMPACT_ATOMS: atom_id res chain seq x y z
N MET A 1 -102.69 23.72 -28.88
CA MET A 1 -102.05 23.92 -27.56
C MET A 1 -101.38 22.60 -27.19
N SER A 2 -100.05 22.50 -27.17
CA SER A 2 -99.14 22.91 -26.07
C SER A 2 -99.27 21.93 -24.88
N ARG A 3 -98.24 21.36 -24.24
CA ARG A 3 -96.77 21.39 -24.31
C ARG A 3 -96.28 20.37 -23.25
N ARG A 4 -95.03 19.89 -23.42
CA ARG A 4 -94.09 19.35 -22.40
C ARG A 4 -94.38 17.93 -21.85
N GLY A 5 -93.36 17.10 -21.60
CA GLY A 5 -91.93 17.38 -21.57
C GLY A 5 -91.05 16.14 -21.57
N ARG A 6 -90.02 16.21 -22.43
CA ARG A 6 -88.74 15.50 -22.31
C ARG A 6 -88.11 15.77 -20.94
N ARG A 7 -87.64 14.73 -20.24
CA ARG A 7 -86.47 14.74 -19.34
C ARG A 7 -86.26 13.33 -18.73
N SER A 8 -85.36 12.54 -19.31
CA SER A 8 -84.73 11.40 -18.59
C SER A 8 -83.35 10.99 -19.08
N ASP A 9 -82.89 11.42 -20.28
CA ASP A 9 -81.59 10.96 -20.80
C ASP A 9 -80.36 11.68 -20.21
N GLY A 10 -80.53 12.84 -19.57
CA GLY A 10 -79.42 13.61 -19.00
C GLY A 10 -78.80 13.02 -17.73
N ALA A 11 -79.51 12.14 -17.01
CA ALA A 11 -79.02 11.59 -15.73
C ALA A 11 -78.07 10.40 -15.93
N ARG A 12 -78.28 9.59 -16.98
CA ARG A 12 -77.45 8.41 -17.26
C ARG A 12 -76.10 8.76 -17.91
N LEU A 13 -76.07 9.84 -18.70
CA LEU A 13 -74.82 10.36 -19.30
C LEU A 13 -73.90 11.03 -18.26
N ARG A 14 -74.45 11.70 -17.24
CA ARG A 14 -73.65 12.31 -16.16
C ARG A 14 -73.04 11.29 -15.21
N ALA A 15 -73.74 10.19 -14.92
CA ALA A 15 -73.22 9.12 -14.08
C ALA A 15 -72.03 8.37 -14.73
N ARG A 16 -72.08 8.14 -16.05
CA ARG A 16 -70.96 7.51 -16.79
C ARG A 16 -69.76 8.44 -16.95
N ALA A 17 -69.97 9.73 -17.19
CA ALA A 17 -68.89 10.72 -17.23
C ALA A 17 -68.21 10.90 -15.86
N ALA A 18 -68.98 10.91 -14.76
CA ALA A 18 -68.44 10.99 -13.41
C ALA A 18 -67.65 9.73 -13.00
N SER A 19 -68.06 8.54 -13.47
CA SER A 19 -67.35 7.28 -13.21
C SER A 19 -66.03 7.18 -13.99
N ALA A 20 -66.00 7.68 -15.23
CA ALA A 20 -64.78 7.77 -16.03
C ALA A 20 -63.80 8.84 -15.49
N LEU A 21 -64.32 9.97 -14.98
CA LEU A 21 -63.51 10.99 -14.30
C LEU A 21 -62.97 10.51 -12.95
N LEU A 22 -63.71 9.70 -12.18
CA LEU A 22 -63.20 9.11 -10.95
C LEU A 22 -62.13 8.04 -11.23
N ALA A 23 -62.31 7.22 -12.26
CA ALA A 23 -61.30 6.22 -12.66
C ALA A 23 -60.02 6.90 -13.20
N ALA A 24 -60.15 7.96 -14.01
CA ALA A 24 -59.01 8.75 -14.47
C ALA A 24 -58.33 9.52 -13.32
N ALA A 25 -59.08 10.05 -12.35
CA ALA A 25 -58.52 10.71 -11.17
C ALA A 25 -57.86 9.72 -10.18
N LEU A 26 -58.32 8.46 -10.11
CA LEU A 26 -57.64 7.41 -9.33
C LEU A 26 -56.36 6.92 -10.03
N VAL A 27 -56.34 6.83 -11.36
CA VAL A 27 -55.14 6.43 -12.13
C VAL A 27 -54.08 7.54 -12.13
N VAL A 28 -54.49 8.82 -12.09
CA VAL A 28 -53.56 9.96 -11.94
C VAL A 28 -53.18 10.20 -10.47
N GLY A 29 -54.00 9.77 -9.50
CA GLY A 29 -53.74 9.92 -8.06
C GLY A 29 -52.86 8.83 -7.45
N LEU A 30 -52.75 7.65 -8.07
CA LEU A 30 -51.94 6.53 -7.55
C LEU A 30 -50.49 6.52 -8.05
N SER A 31 -50.14 7.34 -9.05
CA SER A 31 -48.76 7.53 -9.50
C SER A 31 -48.01 8.66 -8.76
N ALA A 32 -48.66 9.37 -7.85
CA ALA A 32 -48.15 10.62 -7.27
C ALA A 32 -47.51 10.50 -5.86
N CYS A 33 -47.43 9.33 -5.25
CA CYS A 33 -46.80 9.17 -3.93
C CYS A 33 -46.08 7.81 -3.80
N VAL A 34 -45.14 7.50 -4.69
CA VAL A 34 -44.05 6.62 -4.27
C VAL A 34 -43.15 7.51 -3.40
N PRO A 35 -42.99 7.23 -2.09
CA PRO A 35 -42.09 8.01 -1.26
C PRO A 35 -40.70 8.02 -1.90
N GLU A 36 -40.03 9.18 -1.87
CA GLU A 36 -38.62 9.22 -2.24
C GLU A 36 -37.87 8.22 -1.34
N PRO A 37 -36.96 7.41 -1.92
CA PRO A 37 -36.20 6.43 -1.15
C PRO A 37 -35.43 7.12 -0.03
N GLU A 38 -35.41 6.49 1.14
CA GLU A 38 -34.64 7.02 2.27
C GLU A 38 -33.13 6.96 1.97
N PRO A 39 -32.30 7.78 2.64
CA PRO A 39 -30.85 7.67 2.50
C PRO A 39 -30.36 6.24 2.77
N GLY A 40 -29.70 5.63 1.80
CA GLY A 40 -29.24 4.23 1.88
C GLY A 40 -30.17 3.21 1.23
N GLU A 41 -31.30 3.63 0.67
CA GLU A 41 -32.17 2.78 -0.16
C GLU A 41 -31.90 2.98 -1.65
N ALA A 42 -32.09 1.91 -2.42
CA ALA A 42 -31.97 1.96 -3.87
C ALA A 42 -33.08 2.82 -4.47
N ARG A 43 -32.73 3.69 -5.42
CA ARG A 43 -33.72 4.38 -6.25
C ARG A 43 -34.18 3.46 -7.38
N ARG A 44 -35.45 3.57 -7.72
CA ARG A 44 -36.04 2.80 -8.82
C ARG A 44 -35.46 3.21 -10.16
N ASP A 45 -35.44 2.25 -11.08
CA ASP A 45 -35.12 2.49 -12.48
C ASP A 45 -36.04 3.56 -13.09
N PRO A 46 -35.52 4.39 -14.00
CA PRO A 46 -36.32 5.39 -14.70
C PRO A 46 -37.30 4.71 -15.66
N ALA A 47 -38.60 4.94 -15.44
CA ALA A 47 -39.64 4.41 -16.31
C ALA A 47 -39.58 5.04 -17.72
N PRO A 48 -39.82 4.27 -18.80
CA PRO A 48 -39.80 4.81 -20.15
C PRO A 48 -40.96 5.78 -20.38
N SER A 49 -40.69 6.88 -21.10
CA SER A 49 -41.69 7.89 -21.45
C SER A 49 -42.02 7.88 -22.94
N PHE A 50 -43.30 7.78 -23.26
CA PHE A 50 -43.84 7.84 -24.64
C PHE A 50 -44.87 8.97 -24.80
N ALA A 51 -44.90 9.95 -23.90
CA ALA A 51 -45.94 10.99 -23.88
C ALA A 51 -45.98 11.81 -25.19
N ASP A 52 -44.81 12.09 -25.77
CA ASP A 52 -44.64 12.83 -27.02
C ASP A 52 -44.28 11.93 -28.22
N ALA A 53 -44.29 10.61 -28.02
CA ALA A 53 -43.86 9.65 -29.03
C ALA A 53 -44.91 9.50 -30.14
N ARG A 54 -44.47 9.64 -31.39
CA ARG A 54 -45.29 9.24 -32.54
C ARG A 54 -45.22 7.73 -32.72
N THR A 55 -46.38 7.08 -32.82
CA THR A 55 -46.45 5.66 -33.19
C THR A 55 -46.55 5.51 -34.71
N THR A 56 -45.58 4.81 -35.28
CA THR A 56 -45.57 4.36 -36.68
C THR A 56 -46.30 3.03 -36.77
N GLN A 57 -47.09 2.86 -37.83
CA GLN A 57 -47.96 1.71 -38.03
C GLN A 57 -47.40 0.92 -39.22
N VAL A 58 -46.78 -0.22 -38.96
CA VAL A 58 -46.07 -1.05 -39.95
C VAL A 58 -46.92 -2.25 -40.35
N ASP A 59 -47.14 -2.45 -41.64
CA ASP A 59 -47.86 -3.60 -42.19
C ASP A 59 -46.92 -4.60 -42.89
N GLY A 60 -47.46 -5.51 -43.69
CA GLY A 60 -46.70 -6.58 -44.33
C GLY A 60 -45.68 -6.13 -45.36
N ASP A 61 -45.73 -4.88 -45.83
CA ASP A 61 -44.74 -4.34 -46.76
C ASP A 61 -43.41 -3.97 -46.06
N GLY A 62 -43.40 -3.92 -44.72
CA GLY A 62 -42.26 -3.45 -43.93
C GLY A 62 -42.11 -1.93 -43.96
N GLU A 63 -41.24 -1.39 -43.12
CA GLU A 63 -40.95 0.05 -43.06
C GLU A 63 -39.58 0.31 -42.45
N SER A 64 -38.91 1.37 -42.92
CA SER A 64 -37.60 1.80 -42.39
C SER A 64 -37.61 3.30 -42.16
N TRP A 65 -37.20 3.75 -40.98
CA TRP A 65 -37.13 5.17 -40.63
C TRP A 65 -36.14 5.46 -39.50
N THR A 66 -35.87 6.74 -39.29
CA THR A 66 -35.00 7.23 -38.20
C THR A 66 -35.74 8.30 -37.40
N THR A 67 -35.54 8.32 -36.08
CA THR A 67 -36.08 9.33 -35.16
C THR A 67 -35.08 9.54 -34.04
N GLY A 68 -34.54 10.76 -33.96
CA GLY A 68 -33.46 11.07 -33.01
C GLY A 68 -32.21 10.25 -33.32
N ASP A 69 -31.71 9.58 -32.29
CA ASP A 69 -30.56 8.66 -32.30
C ASP A 69 -30.94 7.22 -32.69
N VAL A 70 -32.22 6.94 -32.95
CA VAL A 70 -32.72 5.59 -33.23
C VAL A 70 -33.12 5.41 -34.69
N ALA A 71 -32.58 4.38 -35.34
CA ALA A 71 -33.04 3.87 -36.63
C ALA A 71 -33.77 2.54 -36.45
N ILE A 72 -34.89 2.37 -37.15
CA ILE A 72 -35.72 1.16 -37.12
C ILE A 72 -35.88 0.67 -38.55
N ASP A 73 -35.65 -0.62 -38.76
CA ASP A 73 -35.84 -1.32 -40.03
C ASP A 73 -36.66 -2.59 -39.80
N VAL A 74 -37.90 -2.58 -40.28
CA VAL A 74 -38.80 -3.74 -40.25
C VAL A 74 -38.85 -4.35 -41.64
N PRO A 75 -38.35 -5.58 -41.83
CA PRO A 75 -38.30 -6.18 -43.15
C PRO A 75 -39.70 -6.52 -43.68
N ALA A 76 -39.85 -6.49 -45.01
CA ALA A 76 -41.08 -6.92 -45.67
C ALA A 76 -41.41 -8.37 -45.28
N GLY A 77 -42.66 -8.64 -44.95
CA GLY A 77 -43.12 -9.95 -44.49
C GLY A 77 -43.02 -10.19 -42.98
N ALA A 78 -42.34 -9.33 -42.21
CA ALA A 78 -42.27 -9.43 -40.75
C ALA A 78 -43.66 -9.43 -40.09
N VAL A 79 -44.61 -8.71 -40.69
CA VAL A 79 -45.94 -8.48 -40.17
C VAL A 79 -46.99 -9.16 -41.06
N THR A 80 -47.52 -10.32 -40.66
CA THR A 80 -48.30 -11.19 -41.57
C THR A 80 -49.83 -11.07 -41.46
N VAL A 81 -50.36 -10.55 -40.35
CA VAL A 81 -51.82 -10.62 -40.07
C VAL A 81 -52.44 -9.30 -39.61
N LYS A 82 -51.68 -8.43 -38.94
CA LYS A 82 -52.14 -7.15 -38.38
C LYS A 82 -51.00 -6.16 -38.32
N VAL A 83 -51.30 -4.87 -38.43
CA VAL A 83 -50.33 -3.78 -38.28
C VAL A 83 -49.64 -3.82 -36.91
N ALA A 84 -48.32 -3.66 -36.89
CA ALA A 84 -47.52 -3.48 -35.68
C ALA A 84 -47.38 -1.98 -35.37
N GLY A 85 -47.59 -1.59 -34.12
CA GLY A 85 -47.34 -0.24 -33.65
C GLY A 85 -45.93 -0.11 -33.11
N ILE A 86 -45.09 0.72 -33.71
CA ILE A 86 -43.73 0.96 -33.22
C ILE A 86 -43.59 2.43 -32.84
N ALA A 87 -43.11 2.69 -31.62
CA ALA A 87 -42.91 4.05 -31.11
C ALA A 87 -41.52 4.19 -30.50
N VAL A 88 -40.87 5.32 -30.77
CA VAL A 88 -39.60 5.73 -30.14
C VAL A 88 -39.93 6.73 -29.04
N GLY A 89 -39.51 6.43 -27.81
CA GLY A 89 -39.78 7.25 -26.63
C GLY A 89 -38.81 8.42 -26.47
N ALA A 90 -38.87 9.08 -25.30
CA ALA A 90 -37.90 10.09 -24.92
C ALA A 90 -36.62 9.43 -24.37
N GLU A 91 -35.47 10.04 -24.65
CA GLU A 91 -34.18 9.63 -24.08
C GLU A 91 -34.25 9.54 -22.56
N ILE A 92 -33.74 8.45 -21.99
CA ILE A 92 -33.68 8.23 -20.54
C ILE A 92 -32.41 8.88 -19.96
N GLY A 93 -31.27 8.65 -20.60
CA GLY A 93 -29.99 9.22 -20.19
C GLY A 93 -29.43 8.54 -18.93
N VAL A 94 -28.80 9.32 -18.06
CA VAL A 94 -28.08 8.81 -16.89
C VAL A 94 -28.99 8.75 -15.66
N ALA A 95 -29.07 7.57 -15.04
CA ALA A 95 -29.77 7.36 -13.78
C ALA A 95 -28.80 6.87 -12.69
N ASP A 96 -29.10 7.24 -11.45
CA ASP A 96 -28.34 6.85 -10.26
C ASP A 96 -29.30 6.15 -9.29
N SER A 97 -29.16 4.82 -9.20
CA SER A 97 -29.94 4.00 -8.29
C SER A 97 -29.39 4.03 -6.86
N GLY A 98 -28.23 4.65 -6.62
CA GLY A 98 -27.48 4.51 -5.39
C GLY A 98 -26.71 3.18 -5.29
N ILE A 99 -27.12 2.13 -6.02
CA ILE A 99 -26.34 0.89 -6.20
C ILE A 99 -25.29 1.09 -7.30
N ALA A 100 -25.70 1.72 -8.41
CA ALA A 100 -24.81 2.08 -9.51
C ALA A 100 -25.37 3.27 -10.29
N ARG A 101 -24.48 3.96 -10.98
CA ARG A 101 -24.86 4.95 -11.99
C ARG A 101 -24.81 4.31 -13.36
N GLU A 102 -25.93 4.34 -14.07
CA GLU A 102 -26.11 3.69 -15.37
C GLU A 102 -26.58 4.69 -16.42
N THR A 103 -26.23 4.42 -17.68
CA THR A 103 -26.70 5.17 -18.84
C THR A 103 -27.64 4.29 -19.64
N PHE A 104 -28.82 4.83 -19.96
CA PHE A 104 -29.86 4.16 -20.72
C PHE A 104 -30.11 4.88 -22.05
N GLY A 105 -30.28 4.11 -23.11
CA GLY A 105 -30.62 4.63 -24.43
C GLY A 105 -32.07 5.09 -24.56
N THR A 106 -32.40 5.62 -25.75
CA THR A 106 -33.77 5.94 -26.14
C THR A 106 -34.63 4.66 -26.27
N PRO A 107 -35.74 4.53 -25.51
CA PRO A 107 -36.54 3.31 -25.51
C PRO A 107 -37.41 3.19 -26.75
N VAL A 108 -37.56 1.95 -27.24
CA VAL A 108 -38.40 1.59 -28.37
C VAL A 108 -39.51 0.65 -27.88
N ARG A 109 -40.75 1.01 -28.21
CA ARG A 109 -41.93 0.18 -27.92
C ARG A 109 -42.43 -0.49 -29.18
N ILE A 110 -42.53 -1.81 -29.15
CA ILE A 110 -43.14 -2.64 -30.20
C ILE A 110 -44.45 -3.20 -29.66
N GLU A 111 -45.57 -2.79 -30.25
CA GLU A 111 -46.91 -3.26 -29.93
C GLU A 111 -47.42 -4.17 -31.06
N THR A 112 -47.49 -5.46 -30.78
CA THR A 112 -48.01 -6.45 -31.71
C THR A 112 -48.80 -7.53 -30.97
N THR A 113 -49.80 -8.12 -31.63
CA THR A 113 -50.59 -9.21 -31.03
C THR A 113 -49.96 -10.60 -31.14
N SER A 114 -48.84 -10.70 -31.86
CA SER A 114 -48.04 -11.92 -32.05
C SER A 114 -46.58 -11.53 -32.30
N ALA A 115 -45.65 -12.44 -32.06
CA ALA A 115 -44.26 -12.24 -32.49
C ALA A 115 -44.19 -11.91 -33.99
N LEU A 116 -43.22 -11.09 -34.37
CA LEU A 116 -42.89 -10.79 -35.76
C LEU A 116 -42.38 -12.07 -36.42
N HIS A 117 -42.77 -12.29 -37.68
CA HIS A 117 -42.31 -13.45 -38.43
C HIS A 117 -40.81 -13.37 -38.74
N ASP A 118 -40.35 -12.16 -39.06
CA ASP A 118 -38.95 -11.80 -39.25
C ASP A 118 -38.63 -10.64 -38.29
N PRO A 119 -37.44 -10.63 -37.65
CA PRO A 119 -37.13 -9.64 -36.63
C PRO A 119 -36.97 -8.23 -37.22
N ALA A 120 -37.39 -7.23 -36.46
CA ALA A 120 -37.08 -5.84 -36.72
C ALA A 120 -35.66 -5.52 -36.24
N THR A 121 -34.89 -4.81 -37.07
CA THR A 121 -33.59 -4.27 -36.66
C THR A 121 -33.81 -2.92 -36.00
N VAL A 122 -33.31 -2.76 -34.78
CA VAL A 122 -33.25 -1.46 -34.10
C VAL A 122 -31.80 -1.10 -33.90
N THR A 123 -31.43 0.12 -34.29
CA THR A 123 -30.07 0.65 -34.19
C THR A 123 -30.09 1.96 -33.40
N TRP A 124 -29.19 2.10 -32.43
CA TRP A 124 -28.96 3.32 -31.65
C TRP A 124 -27.59 3.90 -31.97
N ASP A 125 -27.48 5.22 -32.09
CA ASP A 125 -26.20 5.93 -32.12
C ASP A 125 -25.59 6.00 -30.72
N VAL A 126 -24.41 5.42 -30.57
CA VAL A 126 -23.61 5.44 -29.33
C VAL A 126 -22.22 6.01 -29.57
N GLY A 127 -22.00 6.75 -30.66
CA GLY A 127 -20.70 7.34 -30.99
C GLY A 127 -20.19 8.33 -29.94
N GLY A 128 -21.07 8.80 -29.05
CA GLY A 128 -20.72 9.63 -27.90
C GLY A 128 -20.29 8.86 -26.64
N LEU A 129 -20.43 7.53 -26.59
CA LEU A 129 -20.00 6.71 -25.46
C LEU A 129 -18.52 6.32 -25.58
N ASP A 130 -17.91 6.05 -24.43
CA ASP A 130 -16.62 5.36 -24.40
C ASP A 130 -16.75 3.98 -25.08
N PRO A 131 -15.81 3.58 -25.95
CA PRO A 131 -15.91 2.31 -26.69
C PRO A 131 -16.11 1.08 -25.80
N GLY A 132 -15.45 1.01 -24.66
CA GLY A 132 -15.61 -0.13 -23.74
C GLY A 132 -16.97 -0.11 -23.04
N LEU A 133 -17.56 1.07 -22.78
CA LEU A 133 -18.95 1.15 -22.31
C LEU A 133 -19.96 0.70 -23.36
N ALA A 134 -19.73 1.06 -24.63
CA ALA A 134 -20.56 0.62 -25.74
C ALA A 134 -20.50 -0.90 -25.90
N GLU A 135 -19.30 -1.49 -25.86
CA GLU A 135 -19.12 -2.95 -25.92
C GLU A 135 -19.68 -3.68 -24.68
N ALA A 136 -19.68 -3.04 -23.52
CA ALA A 136 -20.26 -3.60 -22.29
C ALA A 136 -21.79 -3.45 -22.21
N ALA A 137 -22.41 -2.70 -23.13
CA ALA A 137 -23.85 -2.44 -23.11
C ALA A 137 -24.68 -3.73 -23.21
N VAL A 138 -25.83 -3.71 -22.54
CA VAL A 138 -26.80 -4.79 -22.51
C VAL A 138 -28.13 -4.31 -23.06
N LEU A 139 -28.80 -5.16 -23.84
CA LEU A 139 -30.19 -4.92 -24.19
C LEU A 139 -31.06 -5.20 -22.96
N VAL A 140 -31.98 -4.30 -22.66
CA VAL A 140 -32.91 -4.41 -21.52
C VAL A 140 -34.35 -4.22 -21.97
N ALA A 141 -35.28 -4.91 -21.32
CA ALA A 141 -36.71 -4.74 -21.46
C ALA A 141 -37.32 -4.19 -20.18
N TRP A 142 -38.31 -3.31 -20.32
CA TRP A 142 -39.05 -2.79 -19.18
C TRP A 142 -40.04 -3.83 -18.66
N ASP A 143 -39.92 -4.18 -17.39
CA ASP A 143 -40.91 -4.96 -16.64
C ASP A 143 -41.88 -3.98 -15.95
N ASP A 144 -43.12 -3.92 -16.44
CA ASP A 144 -44.14 -3.02 -15.89
C ASP A 144 -44.57 -3.40 -14.47
N ASP A 145 -44.52 -4.68 -14.10
CA ASP A 145 -44.97 -5.16 -12.79
C ASP A 145 -43.91 -4.89 -11.73
N ALA A 146 -42.64 -5.23 -12.03
CA ALA A 146 -41.50 -4.97 -11.14
C ALA A 146 -40.96 -3.54 -11.23
N ARG A 147 -41.34 -2.77 -12.27
CA ARG A 147 -40.89 -1.39 -12.54
C ARG A 147 -39.36 -1.30 -12.65
N VAL A 148 -38.75 -2.25 -13.38
CA VAL A 148 -37.29 -2.41 -13.52
C VAL A 148 -36.91 -2.76 -14.96
N TRP A 149 -35.71 -2.38 -15.39
CA TRP A 149 -35.14 -2.78 -16.68
C TRP A 149 -34.45 -4.15 -16.58
N ARG A 150 -35.05 -5.19 -17.14
CA ARG A 150 -34.48 -6.55 -17.13
C ARG A 150 -33.61 -6.79 -18.36
N PRO A 151 -32.36 -7.24 -18.20
CA PRO A 151 -31.54 -7.72 -19.30
C PRO A 151 -32.24 -8.77 -20.16
N LEU A 152 -32.06 -8.68 -21.47
CA LEU A 152 -32.51 -9.66 -22.46
C LEU A 152 -31.32 -10.50 -22.95
N ASP A 153 -31.56 -11.78 -23.25
CA ASP A 153 -30.56 -12.68 -23.84
C ASP A 153 -30.30 -12.36 -25.34
N THR A 154 -31.10 -11.48 -25.94
CA THR A 154 -30.95 -11.04 -27.32
C THR A 154 -29.58 -10.35 -27.50
N PRO A 155 -28.73 -10.83 -28.42
CA PRO A 155 -27.41 -10.27 -28.61
C PRO A 155 -27.49 -8.85 -29.16
N LEU A 156 -26.64 -7.99 -28.61
CA LEU A 156 -26.40 -6.63 -29.05
C LEU A 156 -25.13 -6.64 -29.92
N THR A 157 -25.17 -6.01 -31.09
CA THR A 157 -24.00 -5.86 -31.96
C THR A 157 -23.51 -4.42 -31.92
N VAL A 158 -22.22 -4.23 -31.62
CA VAL A 158 -21.56 -2.91 -31.57
C VAL A 158 -20.66 -2.77 -32.79
N ALA A 159 -20.90 -1.78 -33.64
CA ALA A 159 -20.05 -1.48 -34.80
C ALA A 159 -20.14 -0.01 -35.18
N ASP A 160 -19.00 0.61 -35.52
CA ASP A 160 -18.92 1.96 -36.09
C ASP A 160 -19.71 3.03 -35.30
N GLY A 161 -19.68 2.96 -33.96
CA GLY A 161 -20.41 3.90 -33.09
C GLY A 161 -21.91 3.63 -33.02
N THR A 162 -22.38 2.45 -33.41
CA THR A 162 -23.80 2.06 -33.35
C THR A 162 -23.99 0.77 -32.56
N LEU A 163 -25.06 0.73 -31.76
CA LEU A 163 -25.59 -0.49 -31.16
C LEU A 163 -26.75 -0.98 -32.01
N SER A 164 -26.82 -2.27 -32.31
CA SER A 164 -27.96 -2.85 -33.03
C SER A 164 -28.47 -4.14 -32.38
N ALA A 165 -29.78 -4.34 -32.43
CA ALA A 165 -30.46 -5.54 -31.94
C ALA A 165 -31.55 -5.99 -32.91
N GLN A 166 -31.82 -7.29 -32.92
CA GLN A 166 -32.89 -7.92 -33.68
C GLN A 166 -34.04 -8.26 -32.72
N LEU A 167 -35.22 -7.69 -32.95
CA LEU A 167 -36.37 -7.79 -32.06
C LEU A 167 -37.55 -8.43 -32.77
N ASP A 168 -38.12 -9.48 -32.18
CA ASP A 168 -39.27 -10.20 -32.73
C ASP A 168 -40.49 -10.17 -31.80
N ALA A 169 -40.36 -9.68 -30.57
CA ALA A 169 -41.42 -9.70 -29.56
C ALA A 169 -42.01 -8.30 -29.27
N SER A 170 -43.23 -8.29 -28.74
CA SER A 170 -43.84 -7.06 -28.22
C SER A 170 -43.22 -6.70 -26.86
N GLY A 171 -43.03 -5.40 -26.61
CA GLY A 171 -42.48 -4.91 -25.35
C GLY A 171 -41.89 -3.51 -25.50
N VAL A 172 -41.32 -3.00 -24.40
CA VAL A 172 -40.51 -1.79 -24.40
C VAL A 172 -39.06 -2.20 -24.15
N VAL A 173 -38.16 -1.85 -25.06
CA VAL A 173 -36.75 -2.19 -24.97
C VAL A 173 -35.85 -0.97 -25.11
N THR A 174 -34.68 -1.02 -24.52
CA THR A 174 -33.59 -0.08 -24.75
C THR A 174 -32.26 -0.79 -24.48
N TRP A 175 -31.15 -0.08 -24.50
CA TRP A 175 -29.89 -0.56 -23.96
C TRP A 175 -29.54 0.13 -22.64
N ALA A 176 -28.76 -0.52 -21.80
CA ALA A 176 -28.20 0.01 -20.57
C ALA A 176 -26.70 -0.32 -20.48
N THR A 177 -25.91 0.56 -19.88
CA THR A 177 -24.49 0.32 -19.53
C THR A 177 -24.13 1.11 -18.28
N GLY A 178 -22.96 0.84 -17.71
CA GLY A 178 -22.44 1.63 -16.57
C GLY A 178 -22.13 3.06 -16.99
N ALA A 179 -22.05 3.98 -16.04
CA ALA A 179 -21.51 5.32 -16.28
C ALA A 179 -20.03 5.36 -15.91
N LEU A 180 -19.20 5.95 -16.77
CA LEU A 180 -17.83 6.26 -16.40
C LEU A 180 -17.77 7.58 -15.65
N SER A 181 -17.10 7.57 -14.49
CA SER A 181 -16.81 8.78 -13.72
C SER A 181 -15.31 9.03 -13.69
N THR A 182 -14.91 10.30 -13.83
CA THR A 182 -13.54 10.70 -13.51
C THR A 182 -13.39 10.65 -11.99
N PRO A 183 -12.46 9.87 -11.42
CA PRO A 183 -12.27 9.83 -9.98
C PRO A 183 -11.95 11.24 -9.47
N ALA A 184 -12.62 11.66 -8.40
CA ALA A 184 -12.18 12.84 -7.66
C ALA A 184 -10.79 12.58 -7.08
N ALA A 185 -9.94 13.62 -7.02
CA ALA A 185 -8.66 13.52 -6.34
C ALA A 185 -8.89 13.12 -4.88
N THR A 186 -8.17 12.11 -4.42
CA THR A 186 -8.16 11.74 -3.00
C THR A 186 -7.57 12.92 -2.22
N PRO A 187 -8.32 13.52 -1.27
CA PRO A 187 -7.79 14.62 -0.47
C PRO A 187 -6.62 14.14 0.37
N ASP A 188 -5.67 15.02 0.66
CA ASP A 188 -4.54 14.68 1.53
C ASP A 188 -5.04 14.19 2.90
N PRO A 189 -4.48 13.09 3.44
CA PRO A 189 -4.84 12.60 4.76
C PRO A 189 -4.54 13.67 5.81
N ALA A 190 -5.52 13.96 6.66
CA ALA A 190 -5.24 14.72 7.88
C ALA A 190 -4.47 13.80 8.85
N SER A 191 -3.38 14.30 9.43
CA SER A 191 -2.70 13.59 10.52
C SER A 191 -3.67 13.36 11.68
N PRO A 192 -3.69 12.16 12.29
CA PRO A 192 -4.50 11.90 13.46
C PRO A 192 -4.16 12.88 14.59
N ALA A 193 -5.20 13.37 15.27
CA ALA A 193 -5.06 14.26 16.42
C ALA A 193 -5.39 13.49 17.71
N CYS A 194 -4.64 13.78 18.77
CA CYS A 194 -4.95 13.34 20.13
C CYS A 194 -5.72 14.44 20.88
N ASP A 195 -6.81 14.09 21.56
CA ASP A 195 -7.57 14.90 22.50
C ASP A 195 -6.95 14.92 23.92
N GLY A 196 -6.04 14.00 24.28
CA GLY A 196 -5.40 13.98 25.60
C GLY A 196 -4.14 13.09 25.73
N PRO A 197 -3.12 13.49 26.54
CA PRO A 197 -1.82 12.83 26.55
C PRO A 197 -1.69 11.62 27.51
N SER A 198 -2.75 11.21 28.21
CA SER A 198 -2.62 10.14 29.20
C SER A 198 -2.59 8.77 28.53
N LEU A 199 -1.47 8.06 28.68
CA LEU A 199 -1.34 6.65 28.31
C LEU A 199 -1.88 5.75 29.44
N PRO A 200 -2.26 4.49 29.16
CA PRO A 200 -2.59 3.53 30.20
C PRO A 200 -1.43 3.31 31.17
N GLY A 201 -1.74 3.01 32.44
CA GLY A 201 -0.74 2.88 33.50
C GLY A 201 0.28 1.76 33.27
N TRP A 202 -0.06 0.77 32.45
CA TRP A 202 0.85 -0.31 32.06
C TRP A 202 1.81 0.07 30.92
N VAL A 203 1.62 1.19 30.22
CA VAL A 203 2.53 1.61 29.14
C VAL A 203 3.75 2.32 29.72
N ALA A 204 4.95 1.83 29.38
CA ALA A 204 6.22 2.45 29.72
C ALA A 204 6.66 3.44 28.65
N VAL A 205 6.63 2.98 27.40
CA VAL A 205 7.13 3.71 26.23
C VAL A 205 6.19 3.45 25.06
N PHE A 206 5.89 4.52 24.32
CA PHE A 206 5.35 4.47 22.97
C PHE A 206 6.39 5.09 22.04
N GLY A 207 6.90 4.29 21.11
CA GLY A 207 7.85 4.73 20.11
C GLY A 207 7.20 4.73 18.73
N ASP A 208 7.16 5.90 18.10
CA ASP A 208 6.75 6.07 16.70
C ASP A 208 7.92 6.69 15.92
N PRO A 209 8.64 5.92 15.07
CA PRO A 209 9.74 6.40 14.20
C PRO A 209 9.43 7.61 13.36
N ASP A 210 8.16 7.81 13.07
CA ASP A 210 7.71 8.76 12.08
C ASP A 210 7.06 9.98 12.72
N ARG A 211 6.87 10.00 14.04
CA ARG A 211 6.15 11.07 14.74
C ARG A 211 6.70 12.48 14.48
N SER A 212 8.00 12.61 14.23
CA SER A 212 8.68 13.88 13.96
C SER A 212 8.95 14.14 12.48
N ARG A 213 8.49 13.25 11.59
CA ARG A 213 8.76 13.30 10.16
C ARG A 213 7.55 13.84 9.40
N ASP A 214 7.77 14.85 8.57
CA ASP A 214 6.71 15.35 7.66
C ASP A 214 6.34 14.32 6.58
N ASP A 215 7.21 13.33 6.33
CA ASP A 215 7.04 12.24 5.36
C ASP A 215 6.64 10.88 6.00
N ALA A 216 6.20 10.89 7.26
CA ALA A 216 5.70 9.74 8.00
C ALA A 216 4.70 8.91 7.17
N ALA A 217 4.93 7.62 6.91
CA ALA A 217 3.93 6.82 6.18
C ALA A 217 2.73 6.42 7.05
N LEU A 218 2.97 6.34 8.37
CA LEU A 218 2.00 5.93 9.38
C LEU A 218 2.00 6.91 10.56
N PRO A 219 1.50 8.15 10.39
CA PRO A 219 1.34 9.05 11.52
C PRO A 219 0.44 8.38 12.56
N SER A 220 0.88 8.41 13.82
CA SER A 220 0.17 7.75 14.92
C SER A 220 0.07 8.64 16.16
N CYS A 221 -1.02 8.45 16.90
CA CYS A 221 -1.30 9.21 18.11
C CYS A 221 -1.87 8.29 19.21
N PRO A 222 -1.10 7.98 20.27
CA PRO A 222 -1.52 7.07 21.33
C PRO A 222 -2.30 7.78 22.45
N GLU A 223 -3.40 7.17 22.91
CA GLU A 223 -4.28 7.68 23.96
C GLU A 223 -4.85 6.58 24.87
N ASN A 224 -5.54 7.01 25.93
CA ASN A 224 -6.30 6.15 26.83
C ASN A 224 -7.73 6.65 27.08
N PRO A 225 -8.60 6.67 26.05
CA PRO A 225 -10.00 7.07 26.23
C PRO A 225 -10.79 6.02 27.03
N GLN A 226 -10.33 4.77 27.11
CA GLN A 226 -11.07 3.63 27.64
C GLN A 226 -10.49 3.01 28.94
N GLY A 227 -9.64 3.74 29.67
CA GLY A 227 -9.19 3.38 31.02
C GLY A 227 -7.93 2.52 31.08
N ASP A 228 -7.99 1.24 30.66
CA ASP A 228 -6.84 0.30 30.74
C ASP A 228 -6.42 -0.26 29.37
N GLU A 229 -7.07 0.18 28.29
CA GLU A 229 -6.72 -0.16 26.92
C GLU A 229 -5.99 1.00 26.24
N LEU A 230 -4.92 0.68 25.53
CA LEU A 230 -4.21 1.66 24.70
C LEU A 230 -4.97 1.79 23.37
N THR A 231 -5.40 3.01 23.06
CA THR A 231 -5.88 3.36 21.73
C THR A 231 -4.74 3.99 20.95
N VAL A 232 -4.53 3.57 19.70
CA VAL A 232 -3.62 4.25 18.78
C VAL A 232 -4.46 4.74 17.59
N HIS A 233 -4.60 6.05 17.46
CA HIS A 233 -5.17 6.69 16.27
C HIS A 233 -4.09 6.68 15.18
N THR A 234 -4.39 6.12 14.01
CA THR A 234 -3.40 6.04 12.93
C THR A 234 -4.04 6.22 11.56
N ALA A 235 -3.27 6.67 10.58
CA ALA A 235 -3.74 6.89 9.21
C ALA A 235 -2.67 6.49 8.20
N SER A 236 -3.07 6.16 6.97
CA SER A 236 -2.13 6.10 5.84
C SER A 236 -1.84 7.52 5.37
N ALA A 237 -0.59 7.97 5.46
CA ALA A 237 -0.19 9.29 4.95
C ALA A 237 -0.02 9.33 3.42
N SER A 238 -0.03 8.16 2.78
CA SER A 238 0.02 8.03 1.32
C SER A 238 -1.38 7.86 0.74
N PRO A 239 -1.63 8.22 -0.53
CA PRO A 239 -2.90 8.00 -1.21
C PRO A 239 -3.18 6.51 -1.52
N VAL A 240 -2.35 5.59 -1.02
CA VAL A 240 -2.50 4.15 -1.18
C VAL A 240 -2.98 3.50 0.11
N THR A 241 -3.67 2.38 -0.07
CA THR A 241 -4.13 1.52 1.02
C THR A 241 -2.96 0.76 1.64
N ARG A 242 -2.99 0.59 2.97
CA ARG A 242 -2.00 -0.20 3.72
C ARG A 242 -2.68 -1.24 4.61
N ALA A 243 -1.97 -2.31 4.91
CA ALA A 243 -2.37 -3.29 5.92
C ALA A 243 -1.52 -3.05 7.17
N LEU A 244 -2.16 -2.69 8.27
CA LEU A 244 -1.51 -2.54 9.58
C LEU A 244 -1.45 -3.91 10.26
N GLU A 245 -0.26 -4.47 10.35
CA GLU A 245 -0.01 -5.81 10.89
C GLU A 245 0.60 -5.75 12.29
N ALA A 246 -0.09 -6.32 13.27
CA ALA A 246 0.44 -6.58 14.61
C ALA A 246 1.45 -7.74 14.55
N GLN A 247 2.66 -7.50 15.08
CA GLN A 247 3.74 -8.49 15.13
C GLN A 247 3.58 -9.45 16.32
N GLU A 248 4.40 -10.50 16.34
CA GLU A 248 4.30 -11.66 17.24
C GLU A 248 3.90 -11.34 18.71
N GLY A 249 2.90 -12.06 19.22
CA GLY A 249 2.41 -11.92 20.59
C GLY A 249 1.39 -10.80 20.82
N ALA A 250 1.13 -9.97 19.79
CA ALA A 250 0.13 -8.92 19.81
C ALA A 250 -1.09 -9.27 18.92
N GLY A 251 -2.27 -8.82 19.32
CA GLY A 251 -3.50 -8.91 18.53
C GLY A 251 -4.41 -7.73 18.83
N TRP A 252 -5.08 -7.24 17.79
CA TRP A 252 -6.02 -6.13 17.88
C TRP A 252 -7.21 -6.53 18.74
N GLN A 253 -7.50 -5.74 19.77
CA GLN A 253 -8.72 -5.96 20.57
C GLN A 253 -9.95 -5.43 19.85
N TRP A 254 -9.75 -4.38 19.07
CA TRP A 254 -10.76 -3.72 18.26
C TRP A 254 -10.08 -2.82 17.23
N ALA A 255 -10.82 -2.51 16.18
CA ALA A 255 -10.47 -1.49 15.20
C ALA A 255 -11.73 -0.66 14.89
N THR A 256 -11.59 0.67 14.87
CA THR A 256 -12.69 1.61 14.55
C THR A 256 -12.23 2.53 13.44
N ARG A 257 -13.04 2.73 12.40
CA ARG A 257 -12.69 3.58 11.25
C ARG A 257 -13.45 4.90 11.28
N HIS A 258 -12.72 5.98 10.98
CA HIS A 258 -13.24 7.34 10.86
C HIS A 258 -12.87 7.89 9.47
N GLY A 259 -13.81 8.57 8.82
CA GLY A 259 -13.54 9.23 7.53
C GLY A 259 -13.49 8.29 6.31
N ALA A 260 -13.19 7.00 6.46
CA ALA A 260 -13.47 5.96 5.45
C ALA A 260 -14.96 5.61 5.45
N ALA A 261 -15.80 6.58 5.12
CA ALA A 261 -17.22 6.34 4.91
C ALA A 261 -17.40 5.68 3.53
N GLY A 262 -18.03 4.52 3.50
CA GLY A 262 -18.50 3.93 2.26
C GLY A 262 -18.56 2.41 2.29
N ARG A 263 -19.49 1.86 1.50
CA ARG A 263 -19.74 0.43 1.37
C ARG A 263 -18.50 -0.31 0.87
N PHE A 264 -17.79 0.24 -0.11
CA PHE A 264 -16.60 -0.39 -0.66
C PHE A 264 -15.54 -0.65 0.42
N TRP A 265 -15.25 0.37 1.25
CA TRP A 265 -14.25 0.24 2.31
C TRP A 265 -14.69 -0.70 3.44
N ALA A 266 -16.00 -0.77 3.72
CA ALA A 266 -16.54 -1.76 4.64
C ALA A 266 -16.37 -3.19 4.12
N LEU A 267 -16.64 -3.42 2.83
CA LEU A 267 -16.39 -4.71 2.19
C LEU A 267 -14.89 -5.05 2.18
N ALA A 268 -14.03 -4.12 1.75
CA ALA A 268 -12.59 -4.32 1.71
C ALA A 268 -12.02 -4.64 3.10
N ALA A 269 -12.49 -3.94 4.14
CA ALA A 269 -12.13 -4.25 5.52
C ALA A 269 -12.59 -5.66 5.92
N SER A 270 -13.80 -6.10 5.55
CA SER A 270 -14.27 -7.46 5.86
C SER A 270 -13.44 -8.58 5.19
N LEU A 271 -12.68 -8.26 4.15
CA LEU A 271 -11.83 -9.18 3.40
C LEU A 271 -10.36 -9.21 3.90
N ILE A 272 -9.92 -8.19 4.64
CA ILE A 272 -8.53 -8.03 5.10
C ILE A 272 -8.43 -8.08 6.63
N ASP A 273 -9.39 -7.49 7.33
CA ASP A 273 -9.33 -7.38 8.78
C ASP A 273 -9.41 -8.74 9.45
N ASP A 274 -8.48 -8.96 10.37
CA ASP A 274 -8.48 -10.10 11.27
C ASP A 274 -7.90 -9.69 12.64
N GLU A 275 -7.58 -10.66 13.49
CA GLU A 275 -7.03 -10.40 14.82
C GLU A 275 -5.64 -9.73 14.81
N ARG A 276 -4.95 -9.69 13.66
CA ARG A 276 -3.59 -9.14 13.51
C ARG A 276 -3.45 -8.15 12.37
N THR A 277 -4.42 -8.07 11.48
CA THR A 277 -4.37 -7.22 10.30
C THR A 277 -5.53 -6.25 10.34
N VAL A 278 -5.26 -4.97 10.09
CA VAL A 278 -6.29 -3.94 9.96
C VAL A 278 -6.03 -3.16 8.68
N LEU A 279 -7.05 -3.05 7.82
CA LEU A 279 -7.00 -2.23 6.62
C LEU A 279 -6.95 -0.75 7.00
N LEU A 280 -5.98 -0.02 6.45
CA LEU A 280 -5.83 1.43 6.49
C LEU A 280 -6.17 2.02 5.10
N PRO A 281 -7.41 2.47 4.87
CA PRO A 281 -7.77 3.17 3.65
C PRO A 281 -7.00 4.50 3.50
N PRO A 282 -6.82 4.99 2.28
CA PRO A 282 -6.25 6.31 2.05
C PRO A 282 -7.17 7.39 2.65
N SER A 283 -6.57 8.39 3.29
CA SER A 283 -7.27 9.56 3.84
C SER A 283 -8.28 9.27 4.95
N ALA A 284 -8.18 8.09 5.55
CA ALA A 284 -8.98 7.69 6.70
C ALA A 284 -8.12 7.48 7.93
N THR A 285 -8.69 7.78 9.09
CA THR A 285 -8.10 7.45 10.37
C THR A 285 -8.71 6.15 10.85
N VAL A 286 -7.87 5.25 11.33
CA VAL A 286 -8.27 4.01 11.98
C VAL A 286 -7.71 4.01 13.39
N ASP A 287 -8.58 3.76 14.34
CA ASP A 287 -8.23 3.61 15.74
C ASP A 287 -8.09 2.12 16.01
N VAL A 288 -6.97 1.73 16.62
CA VAL A 288 -6.71 0.34 17.00
C VAL A 288 -6.44 0.21 18.49
N GLY A 289 -6.92 -0.87 19.08
CA GLY A 289 -6.84 -1.13 20.52
C GLY A 289 -5.85 -2.22 20.90
N PHE A 290 -4.99 -1.95 21.89
CA PHE A 290 -4.19 -2.95 22.60
C PHE A 290 -4.59 -3.09 24.07
N ARG A 291 -4.50 -4.31 24.57
CA ARG A 291 -4.43 -4.59 26.01
C ARG A 291 -3.00 -4.77 26.46
N ALA A 292 -2.78 -4.68 27.77
CA ALA A 292 -1.52 -5.05 28.38
C ALA A 292 -1.09 -6.45 27.93
N PRO A 293 0.15 -6.64 27.46
CA PRO A 293 0.64 -7.96 27.10
C PRO A 293 0.70 -8.86 28.33
N SER A 294 0.51 -10.16 28.12
CA SER A 294 0.63 -11.16 29.20
C SER A 294 2.07 -11.26 29.75
N ASP A 295 3.06 -11.04 28.89
CA ASP A 295 4.46 -10.86 29.25
C ASP A 295 4.88 -9.40 28.95
N PRO A 296 5.15 -8.57 29.96
CA PRO A 296 5.56 -7.19 29.74
C PRO A 296 6.94 -7.05 29.10
N ALA A 297 7.68 -8.15 28.92
CA ALA A 297 8.92 -8.18 28.16
C ALA A 297 8.74 -8.15 26.65
N VAL A 298 7.55 -8.50 26.15
CA VAL A 298 7.27 -8.59 24.72
C VAL A 298 6.76 -7.23 24.21
N PRO A 299 7.47 -6.57 23.28
CA PRO A 299 6.98 -5.35 22.66
C PRO A 299 5.73 -5.64 21.82
N LEU A 300 4.73 -4.77 21.89
CA LEU A 300 3.64 -4.75 20.92
C LEU A 300 4.09 -3.86 19.76
N ARG A 301 4.27 -4.43 18.57
CA ARG A 301 4.67 -3.68 17.39
C ARG A 301 3.60 -3.81 16.32
N ALA A 302 3.35 -2.71 15.61
CA ALA A 302 2.51 -2.68 14.43
C ALA A 302 3.31 -2.15 13.24
N VAL A 303 3.13 -2.76 12.06
CA VAL A 303 3.81 -2.38 10.82
C VAL A 303 2.79 -2.23 9.71
N ALA A 304 2.73 -1.07 9.07
CA ALA A 304 1.89 -0.81 7.91
C ALA A 304 2.62 -1.18 6.62
N ARG A 305 2.09 -2.16 5.89
CA ARG A 305 2.68 -2.69 4.66
C ARG A 305 1.79 -2.46 3.46
N VAL A 306 2.42 -2.43 2.29
CA VAL A 306 1.75 -2.49 0.99
C VAL A 306 2.10 -3.85 0.38
N ASP A 307 1.08 -4.66 0.11
CA ASP A 307 1.21 -5.98 -0.47
C ASP A 307 0.15 -6.22 -1.55
N ALA A 308 0.13 -7.41 -2.14
CA ALA A 308 -0.84 -7.73 -3.19
C ALA A 308 -2.30 -7.57 -2.74
N ARG A 309 -2.62 -7.79 -1.44
CA ARG A 309 -3.98 -7.61 -0.91
C ARG A 309 -4.36 -6.13 -0.94
N THR A 310 -3.50 -5.25 -0.44
CA THR A 310 -3.78 -3.81 -0.39
C THR A 310 -3.76 -3.17 -1.78
N ALA A 311 -2.87 -3.59 -2.67
CA ALA A 311 -2.89 -3.15 -4.07
C ALA A 311 -4.13 -3.62 -4.80
N THR A 312 -4.60 -4.85 -4.56
CA THR A 312 -5.88 -5.31 -5.11
C THR A 312 -7.02 -4.42 -4.65
N VAL A 313 -7.06 -4.04 -3.38
CA VAL A 313 -8.06 -3.10 -2.86
C VAL A 313 -7.98 -1.74 -3.56
N ASP A 314 -6.78 -1.17 -3.76
CA ASP A 314 -6.63 0.11 -4.46
C ASP A 314 -7.12 0.05 -5.91
N LEU A 315 -6.75 -1.01 -6.65
CA LEU A 315 -7.19 -1.22 -8.02
C LEU A 315 -8.71 -1.43 -8.10
N LEU A 316 -9.29 -2.20 -7.17
CA LEU A 316 -10.73 -2.38 -7.08
C LEU A 316 -11.46 -1.10 -6.69
N ALA A 317 -10.90 -0.28 -5.81
CA ALA A 317 -11.48 1.00 -5.41
C ALA A 317 -11.51 1.95 -6.60
N ALA A 318 -10.42 2.02 -7.36
CA ALA A 318 -10.34 2.82 -8.58
C ALA A 318 -11.32 2.31 -9.65
N PHE A 319 -11.41 0.98 -9.83
CA PHE A 319 -12.36 0.36 -10.75
C PHE A 319 -13.82 0.63 -10.37
N ALA A 320 -14.19 0.41 -9.11
CA ALA A 320 -15.53 0.65 -8.59
C ALA A 320 -15.95 2.13 -8.76
N ARG A 321 -15.05 3.07 -8.50
CA ARG A 321 -15.28 4.51 -8.77
C ARG A 321 -15.41 4.79 -10.26
N GLN A 322 -14.56 4.20 -11.08
CA GLN A 322 -14.55 4.41 -12.53
C GLN A 322 -15.86 3.92 -13.15
N VAL A 323 -16.33 2.73 -12.80
CA VAL A 323 -17.61 2.15 -13.28
C VAL A 323 -18.83 2.61 -12.48
N SER A 324 -18.63 3.58 -11.58
CA SER A 324 -19.66 4.24 -10.77
C SER A 324 -20.56 3.28 -9.97
N LEU A 325 -19.97 2.29 -9.31
CA LEU A 325 -20.65 1.53 -8.25
C LEU A 325 -20.90 2.45 -7.05
N GLY A 326 -22.14 2.47 -6.57
CA GLY A 326 -22.60 3.36 -5.52
C GLY A 326 -22.48 2.77 -4.10
N GLU A 327 -23.07 3.48 -3.15
CA GLU A 327 -22.94 3.22 -1.71
C GLU A 327 -24.06 2.34 -1.13
N VAL A 328 -25.17 2.15 -1.84
CA VAL A 328 -26.25 1.25 -1.40
C VAL A 328 -25.77 -0.19 -1.47
N ALA A 329 -25.91 -0.96 -0.39
CA ALA A 329 -25.48 -2.35 -0.31
C ALA A 329 -26.29 -3.26 -1.26
N ASP A 330 -25.60 -4.18 -1.94
CA ASP A 330 -26.21 -5.12 -2.89
C ASP A 330 -25.37 -6.40 -2.99
N ALA A 331 -26.00 -7.56 -2.78
CA ALA A 331 -25.29 -8.83 -2.72
C ALA A 331 -24.58 -9.21 -4.05
N SER A 332 -25.11 -8.77 -5.20
CA SER A 332 -24.52 -9.08 -6.51
C SER A 332 -23.21 -8.33 -6.72
N VAL A 333 -23.19 -7.05 -6.37
CA VAL A 333 -21.98 -6.22 -6.43
C VAL A 333 -20.94 -6.68 -5.40
N ASP A 334 -21.34 -7.04 -4.17
CA ASP A 334 -20.41 -7.57 -3.16
C ASP A 334 -19.78 -8.89 -3.61
N ALA A 335 -20.57 -9.79 -4.20
CA ALA A 335 -20.09 -11.07 -4.73
C ALA A 335 -19.06 -10.87 -5.86
N LEU A 336 -19.31 -9.92 -6.76
CA LEU A 336 -18.36 -9.57 -7.82
C LEU A 336 -17.04 -9.04 -7.24
N LEU A 337 -17.10 -8.03 -6.37
CA LEU A 337 -15.92 -7.40 -5.79
C LEU A 337 -15.11 -8.37 -4.94
N THR A 338 -15.77 -9.26 -4.20
CA THR A 338 -15.12 -10.33 -3.42
C THR A 338 -14.40 -11.31 -4.33
N THR A 339 -15.04 -11.77 -5.40
CA THR A 339 -14.43 -12.71 -6.35
C THR A 339 -13.20 -12.10 -7.04
N LEU A 340 -13.30 -10.83 -7.46
CA LEU A 340 -12.16 -10.12 -8.03
C LEU A 340 -11.05 -9.94 -6.99
N TYR A 341 -11.39 -9.60 -5.74
CA TYR A 341 -10.40 -9.51 -4.67
C TYR A 341 -9.64 -10.82 -4.48
N GLU A 342 -10.33 -11.96 -4.42
CA GLU A 342 -9.68 -13.28 -4.30
C GLU A 342 -8.70 -13.55 -5.46
N CYS A 343 -9.07 -13.19 -6.69
CA CYS A 343 -8.21 -13.30 -7.86
C CYS A 343 -6.94 -12.44 -7.73
N GLY A 344 -7.08 -11.15 -7.39
CA GLY A 344 -5.94 -10.23 -7.25
C GLY A 344 -5.05 -10.55 -6.05
N ALA A 345 -5.66 -10.82 -4.89
CA ALA A 345 -4.96 -11.09 -3.63
C ALA A 345 -4.21 -12.43 -3.63
N SER A 346 -4.53 -13.34 -4.57
CA SER A 346 -3.79 -14.59 -4.76
C SER A 346 -2.35 -14.39 -5.23
N GLN A 347 -2.00 -13.20 -5.72
CA GLN A 347 -0.63 -12.90 -6.14
C GLN A 347 0.30 -12.89 -4.92
N THR A 348 1.36 -13.69 -4.99
CA THR A 348 2.37 -13.78 -3.94
C THR A 348 3.62 -13.00 -4.36
N GLY A 349 4.00 -11.98 -3.60
CA GLY A 349 5.21 -11.21 -3.85
C GLY A 349 5.17 -9.82 -3.21
N ALA A 350 6.34 -9.28 -2.91
CA ALA A 350 6.44 -7.89 -2.48
C ALA A 350 6.24 -6.96 -3.69
N LEU A 351 5.53 -5.85 -3.50
CA LEU A 351 5.30 -4.83 -4.55
C LEU A 351 6.53 -3.92 -4.71
N THR A 352 7.71 -4.52 -4.89
CA THR A 352 8.99 -3.80 -4.91
C THR A 352 9.22 -3.01 -6.19
N ASP A 353 8.40 -3.22 -7.22
CA ASP A 353 8.48 -2.50 -8.49
C ASP A 353 7.09 -2.31 -9.14
N PRO A 354 6.98 -1.39 -10.13
CA PRO A 354 5.73 -1.17 -10.85
C PRO A 354 5.18 -2.38 -11.63
N ALA A 355 6.03 -3.33 -12.03
CA ALA A 355 5.59 -4.51 -12.77
C ALA A 355 4.78 -5.47 -11.89
N ALA A 356 5.05 -5.49 -10.58
CA ALA A 356 4.28 -6.25 -9.61
C ALA A 356 2.81 -5.77 -9.52
N ALA A 357 2.56 -4.46 -9.63
CA ALA A 357 1.18 -3.93 -9.72
C ALA A 357 0.49 -4.36 -11.02
N GLY A 358 1.23 -4.43 -12.14
CA GLY A 358 0.75 -4.98 -13.41
C GLY A 358 0.36 -6.45 -13.33
N ALA A 359 1.08 -7.26 -12.54
CA ALA A 359 0.72 -8.67 -12.31
C ALA A 359 -0.61 -8.82 -11.54
N VAL A 360 -0.87 -7.95 -10.55
CA VAL A 360 -2.17 -7.90 -9.85
C VAL A 360 -3.30 -7.54 -10.83
N ALA A 361 -3.10 -6.53 -11.67
CA ALA A 361 -4.08 -6.17 -12.71
C ALA A 361 -4.35 -7.31 -13.70
N ALA A 362 -3.31 -7.98 -14.18
CA ALA A 362 -3.46 -9.12 -15.07
C ALA A 362 -4.27 -10.25 -14.42
N ALA A 363 -4.08 -10.50 -13.13
CA ALA A 363 -4.86 -11.48 -12.37
C ALA A 363 -6.33 -11.09 -12.23
N LEU A 364 -6.61 -9.80 -12.02
CA LEU A 364 -7.97 -9.26 -11.96
C LEU A 364 -8.68 -9.35 -13.33
N THR A 365 -7.99 -8.99 -14.42
CA THR A 365 -8.49 -9.09 -15.80
C THR A 365 -8.76 -10.54 -16.21
N ALA A 366 -7.88 -11.47 -15.82
CA ALA A 366 -7.99 -12.90 -16.16
C ALA A 366 -8.86 -13.72 -15.19
N CYS A 367 -9.52 -13.07 -14.22
CA CYS A 367 -10.33 -13.73 -13.20
C CYS A 367 -11.49 -14.51 -13.83
N ASP A 368 -11.68 -15.77 -13.42
CA ASP A 368 -12.83 -16.58 -13.90
C ASP A 368 -14.12 -16.13 -13.20
N LEU A 369 -14.83 -15.21 -13.86
CA LEU A 369 -16.13 -14.71 -13.41
C LEU A 369 -17.30 -15.58 -13.85
N GLY A 370 -17.08 -16.76 -14.45
CA GLY A 370 -18.14 -17.64 -14.93
C GLY A 370 -19.19 -18.02 -13.86
N PRO A 371 -18.78 -18.43 -12.64
CA PRO A 371 -19.71 -18.73 -11.55
C PRO A 371 -20.53 -17.50 -11.12
N VAL A 372 -19.88 -16.33 -11.02
CA VAL A 372 -20.56 -15.07 -10.69
C VAL A 372 -21.57 -14.71 -11.78
N ALA A 373 -21.16 -14.73 -13.05
CA ALA A 373 -22.03 -14.45 -14.19
C ALA A 373 -23.27 -15.37 -14.22
N HIS A 374 -23.10 -16.66 -13.89
CA HIS A 374 -24.21 -17.60 -13.79
C HIS A 374 -25.18 -17.24 -12.65
N ALA A 375 -24.66 -16.88 -11.47
CA ALA A 375 -25.48 -16.44 -10.34
C ALA A 375 -26.23 -15.13 -10.64
N LEU A 376 -25.56 -14.16 -11.25
CA LEU A 376 -26.16 -12.89 -11.67
C LEU A 376 -27.31 -13.10 -12.66
N ALA A 377 -27.12 -13.97 -13.65
CA ALA A 377 -28.18 -14.33 -14.61
C ALA A 377 -29.39 -14.98 -13.91
N GLY A 378 -29.15 -15.82 -12.90
CA GLY A 378 -30.21 -16.38 -12.05
C GLY A 378 -30.99 -15.29 -11.31
N THR A 379 -30.29 -14.36 -10.64
CA THR A 379 -30.93 -13.23 -9.94
C THR A 379 -31.76 -12.35 -10.87
N ILE A 380 -31.22 -12.01 -12.05
CA ILE A 380 -31.91 -11.19 -13.06
C ILE A 380 -33.22 -11.83 -13.52
N ARG A 381 -33.21 -13.15 -13.72
CA ARG A 381 -34.36 -13.88 -14.25
C ARG A 381 -35.43 -14.18 -13.20
N ASP A 382 -35.00 -14.53 -11.99
CA ASP A 382 -35.88 -15.17 -11.01
C ASP A 382 -36.28 -14.23 -9.85
N SER A 383 -35.71 -13.02 -9.75
CA SER A 383 -36.03 -12.04 -8.71
C SER A 383 -37.17 -11.10 -9.09
N ASP A 384 -38.12 -10.90 -8.17
CA ASP A 384 -39.15 -9.85 -8.22
C ASP A 384 -38.72 -8.55 -7.49
N ASP A 385 -37.56 -8.57 -6.84
CA ASP A 385 -36.96 -7.40 -6.17
C ASP A 385 -36.19 -6.54 -7.19
N ASP A 386 -36.61 -5.28 -7.35
CA ASP A 386 -36.04 -4.34 -8.32
C ASP A 386 -34.59 -3.98 -7.99
N ALA A 387 -34.26 -3.79 -6.71
CA ALA A 387 -32.89 -3.51 -6.26
C ALA A 387 -31.95 -4.68 -6.60
N ALA A 388 -32.41 -5.92 -6.38
CA ALA A 388 -31.62 -7.12 -6.70
C ALA A 388 -31.36 -7.27 -8.21
N VAL A 389 -32.35 -6.94 -9.06
CA VAL A 389 -32.18 -6.95 -10.52
C VAL A 389 -31.23 -5.85 -10.99
N GLN A 390 -31.36 -4.63 -10.44
CA GLN A 390 -30.46 -3.51 -10.74
C GLN A 390 -29.02 -3.83 -10.34
N GLY A 391 -28.81 -4.33 -9.12
CA GLY A 391 -27.50 -4.74 -8.63
C GLY A 391 -26.86 -5.85 -9.47
N ALA A 392 -27.66 -6.85 -9.87
CA ALA A 392 -27.17 -7.92 -10.73
C ALA A 392 -26.81 -7.43 -12.14
N ARG A 393 -27.58 -6.49 -12.70
CA ARG A 393 -27.29 -5.84 -13.99
C ARG A 393 -26.01 -4.99 -13.91
N ALA A 394 -25.85 -4.19 -12.86
CA ALA A 394 -24.65 -3.39 -12.63
C ALA A 394 -23.41 -4.27 -12.47
N ALA A 395 -23.49 -5.33 -11.67
CA ALA A 395 -22.42 -6.30 -11.50
C ALA A 395 -22.07 -7.02 -12.81
N ALA A 396 -23.07 -7.40 -13.62
CA ALA A 396 -22.83 -8.05 -14.91
C ALA A 396 -22.11 -7.12 -15.90
N THR A 397 -22.46 -5.83 -15.92
CA THR A 397 -21.78 -4.83 -16.74
C THR A 397 -20.35 -4.58 -16.26
N ALA A 398 -20.15 -4.44 -14.95
CA ALA A 398 -18.81 -4.31 -14.36
C ALA A 398 -17.93 -5.54 -14.65
N ALA A 399 -18.48 -6.76 -14.56
CA ALA A 399 -17.75 -7.98 -14.89
C ALA A 399 -17.23 -7.99 -16.35
N ARG A 400 -18.02 -7.49 -17.31
CA ARG A 400 -17.58 -7.37 -18.72
C ARG A 400 -16.46 -6.34 -18.87
N LEU A 401 -16.60 -5.18 -18.23
CA LEU A 401 -15.58 -4.13 -18.24
C LEU A 401 -14.26 -4.63 -17.61
N ALA A 402 -14.32 -5.40 -16.53
CA ALA A 402 -13.16 -6.04 -15.94
C ALA A 402 -12.45 -6.97 -16.94
N ALA A 403 -13.20 -7.84 -17.63
CA ALA A 403 -12.68 -8.78 -18.61
C ALA A 403 -12.09 -8.11 -19.88
N GLN A 404 -12.45 -6.85 -20.14
CA GLN A 404 -11.91 -6.04 -21.25
C GLN A 404 -10.54 -5.40 -20.92
N GLY A 405 -9.93 -5.70 -19.77
CA GLY A 405 -8.59 -5.20 -19.42
C GLY A 405 -8.57 -3.84 -18.74
N ARG A 406 -9.69 -3.38 -18.16
CA ARG A 406 -9.74 -2.08 -17.46
C ARG A 406 -8.75 -1.97 -16.30
N PHE A 407 -8.41 -3.08 -15.67
CA PHE A 407 -7.41 -3.09 -14.61
C PHE A 407 -6.00 -2.76 -15.11
N ASP A 408 -5.68 -3.00 -16.38
CA ASP A 408 -4.35 -2.70 -16.94
C ASP A 408 -4.13 -1.18 -17.04
N ASP A 409 -5.15 -0.43 -17.46
CA ASP A 409 -5.15 1.04 -17.48
C ASP A 409 -5.06 1.61 -16.06
N ILE A 410 -5.85 1.06 -15.14
CA ILE A 410 -5.86 1.49 -13.74
C ILE A 410 -4.49 1.22 -13.10
N ALA A 411 -3.93 0.03 -13.24
CA ALA A 411 -2.62 -0.29 -12.68
C ALA A 411 -1.52 0.59 -13.27
N SER A 412 -1.54 0.86 -14.58
CA SER A 412 -0.57 1.74 -15.21
C SER A 412 -0.56 3.15 -14.58
N SER A 413 -1.72 3.66 -14.14
CA SER A 413 -1.81 4.95 -13.45
C SER A 413 -1.48 4.93 -11.96
N HIS A 414 -1.47 3.75 -11.31
CA HIS A 414 -1.23 3.61 -9.86
C HIS A 414 0.11 2.94 -9.51
N ALA A 415 0.77 2.30 -10.48
CA ALA A 415 1.92 1.43 -10.23
C ALA A 415 3.12 2.14 -9.57
N GLU A 416 3.42 3.38 -9.96
CA GLU A 416 4.51 4.16 -9.35
C GLU A 416 4.19 4.50 -7.89
N ALA A 417 2.96 4.90 -7.58
CA ALA A 417 2.54 5.22 -6.22
C ALA A 417 2.55 3.98 -5.31
N LEU A 418 2.08 2.83 -5.82
CA LEU A 418 2.11 1.56 -5.11
C LEU A 418 3.54 1.08 -4.85
N ALA A 419 4.41 1.10 -5.86
CA ALA A 419 5.80 0.68 -5.72
C ALA A 419 6.59 1.60 -4.77
N ALA A 420 6.39 2.92 -4.87
CA ALA A 420 7.01 3.89 -3.97
C ALA A 420 6.55 3.68 -2.52
N ALA A 421 5.25 3.43 -2.30
CA ALA A 421 4.71 3.20 -0.97
C ALA A 421 5.16 1.87 -0.35
N ALA A 422 5.40 0.85 -1.17
CA ALA A 422 5.95 -0.45 -0.76
C ALA A 422 7.46 -0.42 -0.51
N ALA A 423 8.19 0.50 -1.15
CA ALA A 423 9.64 0.65 -0.99
C ALA A 423 10.06 1.39 0.30
N LEU A 424 9.10 1.95 1.05
CA LEU A 424 9.40 2.61 2.32
C LEU A 424 10.01 1.60 3.32
N PRO A 425 11.15 1.92 3.96
CA PRO A 425 11.80 1.00 4.90
C PRO A 425 10.83 0.62 6.03
N GLN A 426 10.96 -0.61 6.55
CA GLN A 426 10.07 -1.19 7.58
C GLN A 426 10.00 -0.40 8.90
N GLY A 427 10.79 0.66 9.04
CA GLY A 427 10.76 1.62 10.13
C GLY A 427 9.87 2.83 9.85
N GLY A 428 9.74 3.28 8.60
CA GLY A 428 9.00 4.47 8.21
C GLY A 428 7.48 4.29 8.12
N ALA A 429 6.97 3.19 8.67
CA ALA A 429 5.56 2.82 8.63
C ALA A 429 5.20 1.92 9.84
N SER A 430 5.81 2.14 11.01
CA SER A 430 5.61 1.25 12.16
C SER A 430 5.50 2.05 13.46
N PHE A 431 4.94 1.43 14.50
CA PHE A 431 5.04 1.95 15.87
C PHE A 431 5.21 0.79 16.85
N THR A 432 5.82 1.07 18.00
CA THR A 432 6.13 0.10 19.05
C THR A 432 5.64 0.59 20.41
N VAL A 433 5.04 -0.32 21.18
CA VAL A 433 4.58 -0.10 22.55
C VAL A 433 5.31 -1.07 23.47
N LEU A 434 5.90 -0.54 24.54
CA LEU A 434 6.51 -1.34 25.60
C LEU A 434 5.71 -1.19 26.89
N ALA A 435 5.40 -2.33 27.50
CA ALA A 435 4.79 -2.37 28.81
C ALA A 435 5.80 -2.03 29.92
N ARG A 436 5.31 -1.51 31.04
CA ARG A 436 6.08 -1.29 32.26
C ARG A 436 6.51 -2.62 32.84
N ARG A 437 7.80 -2.71 33.13
CA ARG A 437 8.45 -3.81 33.83
C ARG A 437 9.66 -3.28 34.59
N ASP A 438 10.19 -4.11 35.47
CA ASP A 438 11.49 -3.87 36.07
C ASP A 438 12.56 -3.83 34.98
N ALA A 439 13.42 -2.81 35.01
CA ALA A 439 14.48 -2.65 34.03
C ALA A 439 15.46 -3.83 34.13
N PRO A 440 15.66 -4.61 33.05
CA PRO A 440 16.69 -5.64 33.04
C PRO A 440 18.07 -4.99 33.13
N ALA A 441 19.05 -5.72 33.65
CA ALA A 441 20.43 -5.24 33.66
C ALA A 441 20.93 -5.05 32.22
N LEU A 442 21.60 -3.93 31.95
CA LEU A 442 22.23 -3.71 30.65
C LEU A 442 23.21 -4.85 30.34
N GLY A 443 23.15 -5.36 29.11
CA GLY A 443 23.96 -6.50 28.66
C GLY A 443 23.44 -7.88 29.14
N SER A 444 22.29 -7.98 29.80
CA SER A 444 21.73 -9.27 30.22
C SER A 444 20.91 -9.99 29.14
N TRP A 445 20.75 -9.40 27.95
CA TRP A 445 20.02 -10.01 26.83
C TRP A 445 20.92 -10.92 25.99
N THR A 446 20.30 -11.69 25.10
CA THR A 446 20.93 -12.81 24.41
C THR A 446 20.58 -12.70 22.91
N PRO A 447 21.50 -12.19 22.05
CA PRO A 447 21.24 -12.04 20.61
C PRO A 447 21.16 -13.39 19.91
N THR A 448 20.13 -13.60 19.10
CA THR A 448 20.01 -14.78 18.24
C THR A 448 21.19 -14.91 17.28
N CYS A 449 21.83 -13.80 16.89
CA CYS A 449 22.88 -13.70 15.87
C CYS A 449 22.44 -14.20 14.48
N THR A 450 21.17 -14.54 14.28
CA THR A 450 20.62 -15.04 13.00
C THR A 450 19.43 -14.23 12.53
N ASP A 451 18.79 -13.49 13.43
CA ASP A 451 17.67 -12.61 13.13
C ASP A 451 18.01 -11.18 13.61
N PRO A 452 18.56 -10.33 12.72
CA PRO A 452 18.95 -8.98 13.10
C PRO A 452 17.76 -8.10 13.50
N ALA A 453 16.55 -8.37 13.01
CA ALA A 453 15.36 -7.61 13.37
C ALA A 453 14.90 -7.96 14.79
N ALA A 454 14.84 -9.26 15.12
CA ALA A 454 14.54 -9.71 16.48
C ALA A 454 15.59 -9.21 17.49
N ASP A 455 16.87 -9.28 17.14
CA ASP A 455 17.96 -8.80 17.99
C ASP A 455 17.88 -7.28 18.21
N SER A 456 17.56 -6.52 17.15
CA SER A 456 17.40 -5.07 17.21
C SER A 456 16.27 -4.67 18.18
N MET A 457 15.13 -5.34 18.10
CA MET A 457 14.00 -5.12 18.99
C MET A 457 14.28 -5.57 20.43
N ALA A 458 15.02 -6.66 20.62
CA ALA A 458 15.44 -7.10 21.94
C ALA A 458 16.37 -6.08 22.62
N LEU A 459 17.33 -5.52 21.88
CA LEU A 459 18.20 -4.46 22.36
C LEU A 459 17.39 -3.20 22.71
N PHE A 460 16.47 -2.77 21.84
CA PHE A 460 15.58 -1.64 22.10
C PHE A 460 14.77 -1.85 23.38
N GLY A 461 14.16 -3.02 23.55
CA GLY A 461 13.37 -3.35 24.73
C GLY A 461 14.16 -3.36 26.05
N VAL A 462 15.48 -3.59 26.00
CA VAL A 462 16.38 -3.49 27.17
C VAL A 462 16.72 -2.05 27.48
N LEU A 463 17.02 -1.25 26.45
CA LEU A 463 17.42 0.14 26.59
C LEU A 463 16.23 1.03 26.96
N ALA A 464 15.14 0.98 26.22
CA ALA A 464 13.99 1.89 26.37
C ALA A 464 13.30 1.83 27.75
N VAL A 465 13.44 0.72 28.48
CA VAL A 465 12.84 0.56 29.82
C VAL A 465 13.76 0.99 30.96
N GLN A 466 14.98 1.47 30.67
CA GLN A 466 15.86 1.95 31.73
C GLN A 466 15.26 3.22 32.39
N PRO A 467 15.40 3.39 33.71
CA PRO A 467 14.79 4.51 34.43
C PRO A 467 15.03 5.91 33.84
N PRO A 468 16.20 6.24 33.25
CA PRO A 468 16.42 7.54 32.61
C PRO A 468 15.58 7.78 31.34
N PHE A 469 15.15 6.72 30.66
CA PHE A 469 14.54 6.80 29.32
C PHE A 469 13.02 6.54 29.33
N VAL A 470 12.46 6.03 30.43
CA VAL A 470 11.01 5.75 30.57
C VAL A 470 10.18 7.03 30.75
N GLY A 471 9.08 7.15 30.00
CA GLY A 471 8.10 8.24 30.17
C GLY A 471 8.58 9.60 29.67
N VAL A 472 9.61 9.60 28.82
CA VAL A 472 10.29 10.80 28.35
C VAL A 472 9.92 11.08 26.88
N PRO A 473 9.10 12.09 26.56
CA PRO A 473 8.69 12.42 25.18
C PRO A 473 9.74 13.25 24.43
N ARG A 474 11.04 12.96 24.58
CA ARG A 474 12.16 13.70 23.95
C ARG A 474 13.16 12.70 23.35
N ASP A 475 13.87 13.17 22.33
CA ASP A 475 15.00 12.49 21.67
C ASP A 475 15.92 11.83 22.69
N ILE A 476 15.97 10.50 22.69
CA ILE A 476 16.71 9.71 23.67
C ILE A 476 18.21 9.83 23.40
N ALA A 477 18.60 10.04 22.14
CA ALA A 477 19.99 10.21 21.72
C ALA A 477 20.64 11.43 22.39
N ALA A 478 19.83 12.46 22.70
CA ALA A 478 20.29 13.66 23.39
C ALA A 478 20.56 13.45 24.90
N ASP A 479 20.17 12.33 25.50
CA ASP A 479 20.46 12.04 26.89
C ASP A 479 21.94 11.63 27.06
N PRO A 480 22.73 12.31 27.91
CA PRO A 480 24.14 11.99 28.12
C PRO A 480 24.41 10.54 28.56
N GLN A 481 23.44 9.87 29.18
CA GLN A 481 23.56 8.49 29.65
C GLN A 481 23.26 7.46 28.55
N TRP A 482 22.70 7.88 27.41
CA TRP A 482 22.30 6.98 26.33
C TRP A 482 23.47 6.18 25.77
N ARG A 483 24.55 6.88 25.38
CA ARG A 483 25.72 6.24 24.78
C ARG A 483 26.37 5.22 25.73
N ASP A 484 26.53 5.55 27.00
CA ASP A 484 27.08 4.63 28.01
C ASP A 484 26.19 3.39 28.22
N ALA A 485 24.86 3.59 28.19
CA ALA A 485 23.90 2.51 28.29
C ALA A 485 23.97 1.59 27.05
N VAL A 486 24.06 2.18 25.85
CA VAL A 486 24.23 1.47 24.57
C VAL A 486 25.50 0.62 24.58
N VAL A 487 26.65 1.19 24.96
CA VAL A 487 27.93 0.44 25.04
C VAL A 487 27.80 -0.79 25.92
N THR A 488 27.21 -0.63 27.11
CA THR A 488 27.01 -1.74 28.05
C THR A 488 26.01 -2.76 27.49
N ALA A 489 24.95 -2.29 26.84
CA ALA A 489 23.93 -3.14 26.26
C ALA A 489 24.41 -3.93 25.04
N LEU A 490 25.37 -3.42 24.26
CA LEU A 490 25.89 -4.11 23.07
C LEU A 490 26.86 -5.25 23.38
N ALA A 491 27.39 -5.33 24.61
CA ALA A 491 28.37 -6.35 25.00
C ALA A 491 28.01 -7.81 24.59
N PRO A 492 26.75 -8.28 24.67
CA PRO A 492 26.37 -9.62 24.22
C PRO A 492 26.58 -9.90 22.73
N LEU A 493 26.60 -8.88 21.86
CA LEU A 493 26.83 -9.04 20.42
C LEU A 493 28.26 -9.46 20.09
N ALA A 494 29.20 -9.35 21.04
CA ALA A 494 30.58 -9.83 20.90
C ALA A 494 30.67 -11.33 20.58
N ARG A 495 29.62 -12.09 20.86
CA ARG A 495 29.54 -13.53 20.53
C ARG A 495 29.12 -13.80 19.08
N CYS A 496 28.53 -12.81 18.40
CA CYS A 496 28.16 -12.92 17.00
C CYS A 496 29.38 -12.65 16.11
N THR A 497 29.38 -13.18 14.89
CA THR A 497 30.45 -12.91 13.91
C THR A 497 30.37 -11.46 13.39
N PRO A 498 31.46 -10.90 12.83
CA PRO A 498 31.44 -9.56 12.24
C PRO A 498 30.34 -9.40 11.17
N ALA A 499 30.15 -10.41 10.32
CA ALA A 499 29.07 -10.40 9.32
C ALA A 499 27.66 -10.32 9.94
N GLN A 500 27.44 -11.00 11.08
CA GLN A 500 26.17 -10.93 11.81
C GLN A 500 25.98 -9.57 12.48
N GLN A 501 27.05 -9.00 13.04
CA GLN A 501 27.03 -7.64 13.61
C GLN A 501 26.77 -6.58 12.54
N ALA A 502 27.36 -6.72 11.34
CA ALA A 502 27.09 -5.83 10.21
C ALA A 502 25.64 -5.94 9.72
N ALA A 503 25.09 -7.15 9.64
CA ALA A 503 23.68 -7.35 9.31
C ALA A 503 22.74 -6.70 10.35
N PHE A 504 23.06 -6.84 11.64
CA PHE A 504 22.36 -6.14 12.72
C PHE A 504 22.45 -4.61 12.57
N ALA A 505 23.65 -4.08 12.33
CA ALA A 505 23.88 -2.64 12.18
C ALA A 505 23.08 -2.04 11.02
N MET A 506 22.96 -2.76 9.90
CA MET A 506 22.12 -2.33 8.77
C MET A 506 20.63 -2.34 9.12
N GLN A 507 20.20 -3.22 10.03
CA GLN A 507 18.79 -3.37 10.40
C GLN A 507 18.33 -2.30 11.40
N VAL A 508 19.16 -1.94 12.38
CA VAL A 508 18.78 -1.05 13.51
C VAL A 508 18.12 0.27 13.10
N PRO A 509 18.65 1.06 12.14
CA PRO A 509 18.02 2.31 11.71
C PRO A 509 16.62 2.13 11.12
N GLY A 510 16.32 0.94 10.59
CA GLY A 510 15.01 0.60 10.03
C GLY A 510 14.04 0.00 11.04
N GLU A 511 14.45 -0.25 12.29
CA GLU A 511 13.58 -0.88 13.31
C GLU A 511 13.21 0.07 14.45
N TRP A 512 13.98 1.15 14.64
CA TRP A 512 13.90 2.00 15.82
C TRP A 512 13.20 3.31 15.54
N ASN A 513 12.53 3.82 16.58
CA ASN A 513 11.71 5.02 16.49
C ASN A 513 12.47 6.35 16.59
N ASP A 514 13.78 6.28 16.77
CA ASP A 514 14.65 7.42 17.01
C ASP A 514 15.92 7.16 16.18
N PRO A 515 16.01 7.71 14.95
CA PRO A 515 17.11 7.41 14.03
C PRO A 515 18.45 7.92 14.57
N ASP A 516 18.45 8.97 15.40
CA ASP A 516 19.66 9.47 16.05
C ASP A 516 20.11 8.50 17.15
N ALA A 517 19.19 7.98 17.95
CA ALA A 517 19.49 6.98 18.98
C ALA A 517 19.94 5.64 18.37
N ALA A 518 19.31 5.23 17.26
CA ALA A 518 19.71 4.09 16.44
C ALA A 518 21.08 4.31 15.82
N GLY A 519 21.36 5.53 15.36
CA GLY A 519 22.66 5.97 14.88
C GLY A 519 23.76 5.74 15.91
N VAL A 520 23.53 6.12 17.17
CA VAL A 520 24.45 5.85 18.29
C VAL A 520 24.69 4.35 18.49
N VAL A 521 23.69 3.50 18.30
CA VAL A 521 23.86 2.03 18.38
C VAL A 521 24.73 1.48 17.26
N VAL A 522 24.47 1.88 16.01
CA VAL A 522 25.28 1.48 14.85
C VAL A 522 26.73 1.93 15.05
N GLU A 523 26.88 3.18 15.50
CA GLU A 523 28.15 3.78 15.89
C GLU A 523 28.91 2.93 16.93
N GLU A 524 28.30 2.66 18.08
CA GLU A 524 28.96 1.93 19.17
C GLU A 524 29.19 0.45 18.83
N LEU A 525 28.34 -0.17 18.00
CA LEU A 525 28.56 -1.53 17.52
C LEU A 525 29.78 -1.62 16.62
N ALA A 526 30.02 -0.64 15.75
CA ALA A 526 31.28 -0.57 15.01
C ALA A 526 32.49 -0.44 15.96
N GLY A 527 32.33 0.25 17.11
CA GLY A 527 33.36 0.31 18.15
C GLY A 527 33.62 -1.02 18.88
N LEU A 528 32.64 -1.93 18.91
CA LEU A 528 32.75 -3.23 19.58
C LEU A 528 33.88 -4.09 18.97
N GLY A 529 34.06 -4.06 17.65
CA GLY A 529 35.12 -4.80 16.96
C GLY A 529 36.53 -4.42 17.43
N LEU A 530 36.77 -3.15 17.75
CA LEU A 530 38.05 -2.67 18.29
C LEU A 530 38.28 -3.11 19.74
N SER A 531 37.22 -3.27 20.52
CA SER A 531 37.30 -3.71 21.92
C SER A 531 37.63 -5.21 22.06
N LEU A 532 37.44 -5.98 20.99
CA LEU A 532 37.75 -7.41 20.92
C LEU A 532 39.18 -7.68 20.44
N LEU A 533 39.83 -6.72 19.78
CA LEU A 533 41.21 -6.86 19.33
C LEU A 533 42.18 -6.70 20.51
N THR A 534 42.98 -7.73 20.73
CA THR A 534 44.10 -7.72 21.67
C THR A 534 45.37 -7.20 20.99
N CYS A 535 46.33 -6.70 21.78
CA CYS A 535 47.63 -6.34 21.23
C CYS A 535 48.41 -7.53 20.65
N ASP A 536 48.07 -8.76 21.06
CA ASP A 536 48.66 -9.98 20.50
C ASP A 536 48.11 -10.27 19.10
N GLU A 537 46.82 -10.03 18.86
CA GLU A 537 46.19 -10.16 17.54
C GLU A 537 46.68 -9.08 16.58
N LEU A 538 46.80 -7.82 17.04
CA LEU A 538 47.42 -6.76 16.24
C LEU A 538 48.90 -7.04 15.95
N PHE A 539 49.62 -7.66 16.88
CA PHE A 539 51.00 -8.09 16.65
C PHE A 539 51.08 -9.19 15.59
N ALA A 540 50.19 -10.18 15.67
CA ALA A 540 50.10 -11.24 14.67
C ALA A 540 49.76 -10.69 13.28
N ALA A 541 48.85 -9.72 13.20
CA ALA A 541 48.52 -9.03 11.95
C ALA A 541 49.70 -8.18 11.43
N ALA A 542 50.46 -7.54 12.31
CA ALA A 542 51.65 -6.76 11.97
C ALA A 542 52.93 -7.61 11.79
N ALA A 543 52.83 -8.94 11.81
CA ALA A 543 53.97 -9.85 11.72
C ALA A 543 54.91 -9.59 10.52
N PRO A 544 54.46 -9.15 9.32
CA PRO A 544 55.35 -8.79 8.22
C PRO A 544 56.37 -7.68 8.58
N LEU A 545 56.00 -6.74 9.46
CA LEU A 545 56.88 -5.70 10.00
C LEU A 545 57.57 -6.13 11.30
N ALA A 546 56.89 -6.92 12.13
CA ALA A 546 57.31 -7.26 13.49
C ALA A 546 58.14 -8.56 13.58
N ALA A 547 58.52 -9.16 12.45
CA ALA A 547 59.30 -10.39 12.41
C ALA A 547 60.68 -10.25 13.11
N GLY A 548 60.80 -10.87 14.28
CA GLY A 548 62.01 -10.83 15.11
C GLY A 548 61.96 -9.84 16.28
N PHE A 549 60.81 -9.19 16.51
CA PHE A 549 60.56 -8.31 17.66
C PHE A 549 59.88 -9.09 18.79
N SER A 550 60.18 -8.72 20.04
CA SER A 550 59.47 -9.26 21.22
C SER A 550 58.33 -8.32 21.60
N PRO A 551 57.20 -8.82 22.10
CA PRO A 551 56.11 -7.96 22.52
C PRO A 551 56.55 -7.06 23.68
N ALA A 552 56.39 -5.74 23.54
CA ALA A 552 56.43 -4.81 24.66
C ALA A 552 54.98 -4.42 25.00
N SER A 553 54.67 -4.26 26.28
CA SER A 553 53.31 -4.08 26.76
C SER A 553 52.59 -2.89 26.11
N GLY A 554 51.37 -3.11 25.62
CA GLY A 554 50.51 -2.09 25.02
C GLY A 554 49.96 -1.08 26.05
N VAL A 555 49.63 0.13 25.56
CA VAL A 555 48.94 1.17 26.34
C VAL A 555 47.55 1.35 25.74
N THR A 556 46.52 0.88 26.43
CA THR A 556 45.12 1.20 26.06
C THR A 556 44.83 2.66 26.41
N ALA A 557 44.44 3.46 25.42
CA ALA A 557 44.05 4.85 25.60
C ALA A 557 42.56 5.04 25.22
N GLY A 558 41.67 4.89 26.20
CA GLY A 558 40.26 5.28 26.07
C GLY A 558 39.37 4.44 25.15
N THR A 559 38.07 4.75 25.15
CA THR A 559 37.05 4.13 24.31
C THR A 559 37.26 4.51 22.84
N GLY A 560 37.46 3.52 21.96
CA GLY A 560 37.56 3.72 20.51
C GLY A 560 38.98 3.92 19.96
N GLN A 561 40.03 3.74 20.77
CA GLN A 561 41.42 3.71 20.30
C GLN A 561 42.20 2.55 20.92
N LEU A 562 42.85 1.77 20.08
CA LEU A 562 43.76 0.70 20.47
C LEU A 562 45.17 1.05 20.01
N ALA A 563 46.09 1.21 20.96
CA ALA A 563 47.49 1.53 20.69
C ALA A 563 48.39 0.41 21.22
N CYS A 564 49.03 -0.30 20.30
CA CYS A 564 49.95 -1.38 20.61
C CYS A 564 51.33 -1.02 20.10
N ALA A 565 52.36 -1.25 20.90
CA ALA A 565 53.73 -0.90 20.56
C ALA A 565 54.66 -2.06 20.91
N TRP A 566 55.59 -2.38 20.02
CA TRP A 566 56.52 -3.49 20.17
C TRP A 566 57.94 -3.02 19.87
N GLY A 567 58.91 -3.47 20.66
CA GLY A 567 60.30 -3.06 20.49
C GLY A 567 61.27 -4.22 20.71
N ALA A 568 62.36 -4.23 19.96
CA ALA A 568 63.46 -5.17 20.14
C ALA A 568 64.75 -4.65 19.50
N ASP A 569 65.88 -5.05 20.07
CA ASP A 569 67.14 -5.19 19.35
C ASP A 569 67.15 -6.55 18.67
N ARG A 570 67.49 -6.60 17.37
CA ARG A 570 67.80 -7.87 16.70
C ARG A 570 69.08 -8.46 17.32
N GLY A 571 68.95 -9.22 18.42
CA GLY A 571 69.94 -10.18 18.90
C GLY A 571 70.81 -9.86 20.12
N LYS A 572 70.55 -8.83 20.97
CA LYS A 572 71.27 -8.60 22.25
C LYS A 572 70.39 -7.98 23.38
N ASP A 573 70.90 -8.02 24.62
CA ASP A 573 70.22 -7.73 25.91
C ASP A 573 69.84 -6.24 26.15
N VAL A 574 68.68 -6.03 26.79
CA VAL A 574 67.87 -4.80 26.90
C VAL A 574 68.32 -3.86 28.04
N ALA A 575 69.50 -3.25 27.96
CA ALA A 575 69.98 -2.32 29.01
C ALA A 575 70.26 -0.88 28.56
N ASP A 576 70.17 -0.55 27.27
CA ASP A 576 70.44 0.79 26.74
C ASP A 576 69.17 1.43 26.14
N GLU A 577 68.71 2.54 26.72
CA GLU A 577 67.51 3.28 26.26
C GLU A 577 67.72 3.98 24.91
N SER A 578 68.95 4.14 24.45
CA SER A 578 69.28 4.83 23.21
C SER A 578 69.16 3.96 21.94
N GLN A 579 68.83 2.65 22.06
CA GLN A 579 68.90 1.67 20.96
C GLN A 579 67.56 1.01 20.57
N ARG A 580 66.39 1.60 20.87
CA ARG A 580 65.11 0.92 20.58
C ARG A 580 64.64 1.13 19.15
N ALA A 581 64.60 0.06 18.36
CA ALA A 581 63.71 -0.04 17.21
C ALA A 581 62.28 -0.33 17.73
N LEU A 582 61.30 0.46 17.30
CA LEU A 582 59.92 0.44 17.80
C LEU A 582 58.94 0.39 16.62
N VAL A 583 57.98 -0.54 16.67
CA VAL A 583 56.80 -0.56 15.82
C VAL A 583 55.61 -0.19 16.69
N GLN A 584 54.82 0.81 16.32
CA GLN A 584 53.57 1.15 16.97
C GLN A 584 52.43 1.08 15.96
N VAL A 585 51.37 0.38 16.33
CA VAL A 585 50.11 0.32 15.59
C VAL A 585 49.06 1.01 16.42
N TRP A 586 48.47 2.03 15.84
CA TRP A 586 47.34 2.76 16.37
C TRP A 586 46.13 2.43 15.51
N VAL A 587 45.10 1.88 16.10
CA VAL A 587 43.80 1.75 15.46
C VAL A 587 42.85 2.66 16.20
N SER A 588 42.37 3.69 15.51
CA SER A 588 41.37 4.61 16.05
C SER A 588 40.10 4.53 15.24
N ARG A 589 38.96 4.55 15.93
CA ARG A 589 37.66 4.79 15.31
C ARG A 589 37.62 6.23 14.77
N GLU A 590 37.14 6.39 13.55
CA GLU A 590 36.85 7.72 12.99
C GLU A 590 35.46 7.75 12.38
N ALA A 591 34.76 8.89 12.50
CA ALA A 591 33.38 9.06 12.04
C ALA A 591 33.22 9.16 10.51
N GLY A 592 34.19 8.68 9.73
CA GLY A 592 34.15 8.75 8.27
C GLY A 592 33.34 7.61 7.66
N ASP A 593 32.26 7.95 6.94
CA ASP A 593 31.55 7.01 6.07
C ASP A 593 32.32 6.76 4.75
N ALA A 594 31.86 5.80 3.96
CA ALA A 594 32.49 5.45 2.68
C ALA A 594 32.55 6.63 1.70
N ALA A 595 31.58 7.55 1.73
CA ALA A 595 31.55 8.72 0.87
C ALA A 595 32.63 9.74 1.24
N ALA A 596 32.85 9.97 2.54
CA ALA A 596 33.89 10.84 3.05
C ALA A 596 35.29 10.28 2.74
N VAL A 597 35.50 8.97 2.92
CA VAL A 597 36.77 8.29 2.59
C VAL A 597 37.04 8.35 1.08
N ALA A 598 36.04 8.06 0.25
CA ALA A 598 36.14 8.16 -1.21
C ALA A 598 36.42 9.59 -1.69
N THR A 599 35.74 10.58 -1.12
CA THR A 599 35.98 12.01 -1.42
C THR A 599 37.42 12.38 -1.11
N ARG A 600 37.92 12.00 0.07
CA ARG A 600 39.29 12.31 0.49
C ARG A 600 40.33 11.61 -0.37
N ARG A 601 40.10 10.36 -0.76
CA ARG A 601 40.94 9.66 -1.74
C ARG A 601 41.02 10.40 -3.06
N GLY A 602 39.87 10.84 -3.59
CA GLY A 602 39.80 11.59 -4.84
C GLY A 602 40.49 12.97 -4.77
N GLU A 603 40.57 13.59 -3.60
CA GLU A 603 41.39 14.80 -3.37
C GLU A 603 42.88 14.48 -3.39
N LEU A 604 43.30 13.40 -2.71
CA LEU A 604 44.70 12.98 -2.62
C LEU A 604 45.25 12.57 -3.98
N GLU A 605 44.48 11.85 -4.80
CA GLU A 605 44.87 11.43 -6.16
C GLU A 605 45.19 12.63 -7.10
N LYS A 606 44.70 13.83 -6.79
CA LYS A 606 44.96 15.06 -7.56
C LYS A 606 46.25 15.76 -7.17
N LEU A 607 46.88 15.39 -6.05
CA LEU A 607 48.10 16.02 -5.55
C LEU A 607 49.35 15.30 -6.12
N PRO A 608 50.35 16.02 -6.66
CA PRO A 608 51.65 15.44 -6.95
C PRO A 608 52.34 15.04 -5.63
N ASP A 609 53.00 13.88 -5.60
CA ASP A 609 53.68 13.34 -4.42
C ASP A 609 52.79 13.16 -3.18
N ASN A 610 51.55 12.71 -3.40
CA ASN A 610 50.51 12.53 -2.37
C ASN A 610 50.78 11.43 -1.32
N GLY A 611 51.88 10.67 -1.45
CA GLY A 611 52.21 9.55 -0.56
C GLY A 611 51.24 8.36 -0.66
N LEU A 612 50.33 8.34 -1.64
CA LEU A 612 49.35 7.28 -1.81
C LEU A 612 50.03 5.97 -2.23
N GLN A 613 49.79 4.91 -1.48
CA GLN A 613 50.32 3.57 -1.73
C GLN A 613 49.26 2.68 -2.39
N GLN A 614 49.68 1.76 -3.25
CA GLN A 614 48.78 0.80 -3.87
C GLN A 614 48.52 -0.38 -2.93
N SER A 615 47.25 -0.63 -2.64
CA SER A 615 46.79 -1.81 -1.90
C SER A 615 45.43 -2.26 -2.45
N ALA A 616 45.38 -3.51 -2.92
CA ALA A 616 44.14 -4.10 -3.42
C ALA A 616 43.17 -4.38 -2.28
N THR A 617 43.67 -4.84 -1.14
CA THR A 617 42.88 -5.14 0.06
C THR A 617 42.21 -3.90 0.64
N ILE A 618 42.98 -2.81 0.82
CA ILE A 618 42.45 -1.56 1.38
C ILE A 618 41.50 -0.89 0.37
N THR A 619 41.78 -0.98 -0.93
CA THR A 619 40.85 -0.50 -1.96
C THR A 619 39.55 -1.29 -1.98
N ALA A 620 39.60 -2.61 -1.79
CA ALA A 620 38.40 -3.46 -1.72
C ALA A 620 37.54 -3.18 -0.46
N ALA A 621 38.14 -2.61 0.58
CA ALA A 621 37.47 -2.11 1.77
C ALA A 621 37.08 -0.62 1.65
N ASP A 622 36.93 -0.10 0.42
CA ASP A 622 36.59 1.30 0.12
C ASP A 622 37.52 2.34 0.78
N GLY A 623 38.77 1.96 1.01
CA GLY A 623 39.77 2.78 1.70
C GLY A 623 40.86 3.36 0.82
N TYR A 624 41.84 3.96 1.49
CA TYR A 624 43.12 4.39 0.92
C TYR A 624 44.26 4.25 1.93
N LEU A 625 45.49 4.15 1.42
CA LEU A 625 46.71 4.02 2.22
C LEU A 625 47.70 5.14 1.87
N LEU A 626 48.13 5.90 2.87
CA LEU A 626 49.22 6.86 2.77
C LEU A 626 50.47 6.26 3.40
N GLY A 627 51.63 6.51 2.79
CA GLY A 627 52.92 6.03 3.29
C GLY A 627 54.03 7.03 3.03
N SER A 628 54.84 7.27 4.04
CA SER A 628 56.01 8.15 3.97
C SER A 628 57.20 7.58 4.73
N TYR A 629 58.40 7.72 4.16
CA TYR A 629 59.63 7.47 4.89
C TYR A 629 59.95 8.69 5.74
N MET A 630 60.16 8.44 7.04
CA MET A 630 60.63 9.41 8.01
C MET A 630 62.14 9.25 8.21
N PRO A 631 62.88 10.29 8.66
CA PRO A 631 64.31 10.18 8.91
C PRO A 631 64.70 9.02 9.84
N THR A 632 63.78 8.61 10.70
CA THR A 632 63.96 7.54 11.69
C THR A 632 63.19 6.26 11.34
N GLY A 633 62.42 6.20 10.24
CA GLY A 633 61.72 4.97 9.84
C GLY A 633 60.58 5.16 8.84
N LEU A 634 59.44 4.52 9.09
CA LEU A 634 58.28 4.48 8.17
C LEU A 634 57.01 4.85 8.94
N GLU A 635 56.18 5.71 8.34
CA GLU A 635 54.83 6.02 8.80
C GLU A 635 53.82 5.66 7.69
N LEU A 636 52.79 4.92 8.08
CA LEU A 636 51.70 4.48 7.23
C LEU A 636 50.37 4.85 7.89
N GLU A 637 49.45 5.38 7.10
CA GLU A 637 48.09 5.68 7.52
C GLU A 637 47.11 5.05 6.54
N ALA A 638 46.43 3.99 6.96
CA ALA A 638 45.28 3.44 6.24
C ALA A 638 44.01 4.09 6.78
N ARG A 639 43.15 4.53 5.86
CA ARG A 639 41.78 4.94 6.18
C ARG A 639 40.81 4.05 5.42
N VAL A 640 39.89 3.46 6.16
CA VAL A 640 38.74 2.71 5.66
C VAL A 640 37.48 3.25 6.34
N PRO A 641 36.28 3.00 5.81
CA PRO A 641 35.04 3.42 6.47
C PRO A 641 35.03 2.98 7.95
N GLY A 642 34.84 3.92 8.87
CA GLY A 642 34.81 3.69 10.32
C GLY A 642 36.16 3.62 11.04
N TYR A 643 37.29 3.45 10.34
CA TYR A 643 38.59 3.21 10.99
C TYR A 643 39.75 3.96 10.36
N ARG A 644 40.69 4.36 11.22
CA ARG A 644 42.02 4.82 10.88
C ARG A 644 43.05 3.92 11.53
N VAL A 645 43.92 3.34 10.71
CA VAL A 645 45.06 2.52 11.14
C VAL A 645 46.32 3.31 10.86
N VAL A 646 47.08 3.64 11.90
CA VAL A 646 48.39 4.28 11.78
C VAL A 646 49.45 3.30 12.23
N ILE A 647 50.37 2.96 11.34
CA ILE A 647 51.55 2.15 11.65
C ILE A 647 52.77 3.04 11.59
N THR A 648 53.46 3.17 12.71
CA THR A 648 54.73 3.89 12.79
C THR A 648 55.83 2.91 13.14
N THR A 649 56.96 3.06 12.47
CA THR A 649 58.19 2.34 12.79
C THR A 649 59.31 3.35 12.99
N THR A 650 60.13 3.15 14.00
CA THR A 650 61.26 4.03 14.31
C THR A 650 62.48 3.20 14.68
N SER A 651 63.65 3.64 14.24
CA SER A 651 64.96 3.07 14.57
C SER A 651 66.00 4.19 14.55
N ALA A 652 66.72 4.38 15.64
CA ALA A 652 67.75 5.41 15.75
C ALA A 652 69.07 5.01 15.04
N THR A 653 69.30 3.70 14.87
CA THR A 653 70.56 3.13 14.40
C THR A 653 70.48 2.62 12.97
N GLU A 654 69.32 2.09 12.57
CA GLU A 654 69.11 1.51 11.24
C GLU A 654 67.75 1.90 10.62
N PRO A 655 67.52 3.19 10.27
CA PRO A 655 66.26 3.62 9.66
C PRO A 655 65.94 2.90 8.34
N ALA A 656 66.96 2.51 7.58
CA ALA A 656 66.82 1.84 6.28
C ALA A 656 66.33 0.38 6.37
N GLN A 657 66.21 -0.18 7.58
CA GLN A 657 65.72 -1.56 7.75
C GLN A 657 64.22 -1.70 7.44
N TRP A 658 63.46 -0.60 7.55
CA TRP A 658 62.02 -0.59 7.34
C TRP A 658 61.69 -0.52 5.86
N ARG A 659 60.88 -1.47 5.38
CA ARG A 659 60.53 -1.55 3.97
C ARG A 659 59.05 -1.21 3.79
N MET A 660 58.77 -0.25 2.89
CA MET A 660 57.40 0.15 2.57
C MET A 660 56.47 -1.02 2.27
N HIS A 661 56.92 -2.04 1.52
CA HIS A 661 56.08 -3.19 1.16
C HIS A 661 55.70 -4.08 2.37
N GLU A 662 56.59 -4.26 3.34
CA GLU A 662 56.31 -4.98 4.58
C GLU A 662 55.29 -4.18 5.41
N GLY A 663 55.42 -2.86 5.41
CA GLY A 663 54.47 -1.98 6.06
C GLY A 663 53.09 -1.95 5.42
N ILE A 664 53.01 -1.92 4.08
CA ILE A 664 51.74 -2.05 3.35
C ILE A 664 51.08 -3.39 3.71
N ALA A 665 51.82 -4.50 3.69
CA ALA A 665 51.28 -5.82 4.04
C ALA A 665 50.76 -5.88 5.49
N ALA A 666 51.45 -5.24 6.44
CA ALA A 666 50.97 -5.12 7.82
C ALA A 666 49.70 -4.25 7.93
N ALA A 667 49.63 -3.13 7.20
CA ALA A 667 48.43 -2.30 7.13
C ALA A 667 47.24 -3.06 6.53
N GLU A 668 47.46 -3.84 5.48
CA GLU A 668 46.44 -4.70 4.86
C GLU A 668 45.92 -5.75 5.84
N ALA A 669 46.81 -6.42 6.56
CA ALA A 669 46.45 -7.43 7.55
C ALA A 669 45.69 -6.85 8.76
N VAL A 670 46.12 -5.68 9.24
CA VAL A 670 45.41 -4.98 10.33
C VAL A 670 44.05 -4.47 9.86
N VAL A 671 43.96 -3.91 8.65
CA VAL A 671 42.68 -3.51 8.05
C VAL A 671 41.74 -4.71 7.90
N ALA A 672 42.24 -5.84 7.41
CA ALA A 672 41.46 -7.07 7.30
C ALA A 672 40.97 -7.59 8.66
N ALA A 673 41.75 -7.36 9.74
CA ALA A 673 41.37 -7.75 11.10
C ALA A 673 40.34 -6.81 11.77
N VAL A 674 40.27 -5.53 11.36
CA VAL A 674 39.32 -4.55 11.91
C VAL A 674 38.06 -4.39 11.05
N ALA A 675 38.15 -4.67 9.75
CA ALA A 675 37.09 -4.48 8.76
C ALA A 675 36.48 -5.78 8.21
N GLY A 676 37.09 -6.94 8.49
CA GLY A 676 36.57 -8.27 8.15
C GLY A 676 35.94 -8.97 9.34
#